data_AF-A0A4U5M6E5-F1
#
_entry.id   AF-A0A4U5M6E5-F1
#
_cell.length_a   1.000
_cell.length_b   1.000
_cell.length_c   1.000
_cell.angle_alpha   90.00
_cell.angle_beta   90.00
_cell.angle_gamma   90.00
#
_symmetry.space_group_name_H-M   'P 1'
#
loop_
_entity.id
_entity.type
_entity.pdbx_description
1 polymer ?
#
loop_
_entity_poly.entity_id
_entity_poly.type
_entity_poly.pdbx_seq_one_letter_code
_entity_poly.pdbx_strand_id
1 'polypeptide(L)'
;MDEDINFCPLSLPKPTLEQLENHVWFNCGPCSRRKVEEKTGGKEMIFPRGTPEWAEPKKEVKKEEPDQKKPKFQKRERPQKKEEWQKETHEIIRDKMKNLGMTKREAQLDLVREKREAAQLKKSLESTEETQDKLKLQRSQMAWVPLNHFQVPGKQLSVFNHADHKRYVAIISNNANLVKKQRFQNNQIEIEEMDKALKPERDLFNQCVHDVFSKAKKSPYLHMDYEAKKLMKERCWERIAYLHEKYSKEAVGEVAWPHAVREAVMFYPKTIEVLEPGRLRQLKIPDVRRKATFKQLYADVEAMFPVQTEPKANRIENDPLIEEFVADKNVRIAADAGTLRRLFIGKALTFDEELLYPVTVKRVFTQGRLENVAVIGKPVCTNLCNNATLLRRYTKLLIKDNLGYLKDTLEDEPVKEEPVEEEPVEEPKEPVPEPSKPNPVSKNVPRSAFDDILDSMIEETSELPKRKPKEPKKQARTKKMYSIVSFREDQSSQIIVRSNNDGMEGDQSISWSHKMEYVPHIGAEQMRAEEWLWMFATNVFKPASQHLQMRVHYQEKDCLQIKRIGGPVECYHSGDVDMKCLIGERSTRIANLIDEIGRLHSGDYLLQEVDETMLILPQYHGDDDDPESVLLRETLQPTFGAIPNKIPPFHECFNGVDIHLNLVWHLVLGRIPGSLPPNDYFKNRRDNDGEKPQRQQWTGRRGRKRNFNDSQGSESSQGYTNSCAPGSSKQEPIDDDLFGPGDLMIDTGEDPSSSEPPVKKPNIQLNQKPKHPATTPTLQDAEEDEPEA
;
A
#
# COMPACT_ATOMS: atom_id res chain seq x y z
N MET A 1 -13.37 -32.45 -29.28
CA MET A 1 -14.54 -31.87 -29.96
C MET A 1 -14.60 -30.42 -29.53
N ASP A 2 -14.34 -29.40 -30.34
CA ASP A 2 -14.10 -29.33 -31.78
C ASP A 2 -13.22 -28.11 -32.07
N GLU A 3 -12.33 -28.25 -33.07
CA GLU A 3 -11.44 -27.21 -33.60
C GLU A 3 -12.16 -26.25 -34.58
N ASP A 4 -13.48 -26.09 -34.49
CA ASP A 4 -14.29 -25.40 -35.51
C ASP A 4 -14.69 -23.96 -35.14
N ILE A 5 -13.84 -23.23 -34.42
CA ILE A 5 -13.99 -21.77 -34.32
C ILE A 5 -13.24 -21.14 -35.49
N ASN A 6 -13.93 -20.96 -36.63
CA ASN A 6 -13.80 -19.83 -37.57
C ASN A 6 -14.31 -20.12 -39.00
N PHE A 7 -15.37 -20.91 -39.19
CA PHE A 7 -16.04 -20.95 -40.50
C PHE A 7 -17.21 -19.97 -40.55
N CYS A 8 -17.13 -18.99 -41.45
CA CYS A 8 -18.23 -18.08 -41.73
C CYS A 8 -19.30 -18.81 -42.56
N PRO A 9 -20.57 -18.86 -42.13
CA PRO A 9 -21.65 -19.47 -42.90
C PRO A 9 -21.86 -18.79 -44.26
N LEU A 10 -21.55 -17.50 -44.39
CA LEU A 10 -21.64 -16.78 -45.67
C LEU A 10 -20.57 -17.21 -46.69
N SER A 11 -19.54 -17.93 -46.25
CA SER A 11 -18.54 -18.52 -47.14
C SER A 11 -19.00 -19.87 -47.71
N LEU A 12 -20.11 -20.42 -47.21
CA LEU A 12 -20.70 -21.65 -47.74
C LEU A 12 -21.65 -21.32 -48.90
N PRO A 13 -21.71 -22.14 -49.96
CA PRO A 13 -22.61 -21.91 -51.08
C PRO A 13 -24.10 -22.01 -50.70
N LYS A 14 -24.45 -22.74 -49.63
CA LYS A 14 -25.80 -22.84 -49.05
C LYS A 14 -25.75 -23.09 -47.53
N PRO A 15 -25.66 -22.07 -46.68
CA PRO A 15 -25.68 -22.25 -45.22
C PRO A 15 -27.06 -22.66 -44.72
N THR A 16 -27.12 -23.43 -43.63
CA THR A 16 -28.38 -23.76 -42.95
C THR A 16 -28.85 -22.61 -42.05
N LEU A 17 -30.14 -22.59 -41.71
CA LEU A 17 -30.74 -21.57 -40.83
C LEU A 17 -30.08 -21.53 -39.44
N GLU A 18 -29.83 -22.71 -38.87
CA GLU A 18 -29.17 -22.85 -37.57
C GLU A 18 -27.71 -22.36 -37.58
N GLN A 19 -27.00 -22.50 -38.72
CA GLN A 19 -25.66 -21.95 -38.90
C GLN A 19 -25.67 -20.42 -38.99
N LEU A 20 -26.72 -19.82 -39.55
CA LEU A 20 -26.88 -18.37 -39.63
C LEU A 20 -27.27 -17.75 -38.28
N GLU A 21 -28.12 -18.42 -37.51
CA GLU A 21 -28.58 -17.95 -36.19
C GLU A 21 -27.48 -17.98 -35.14
N ASN A 22 -26.65 -19.03 -35.14
CA ASN A 22 -25.52 -19.15 -34.20
C ASN A 22 -24.27 -18.35 -34.62
N HIS A 23 -24.34 -17.61 -35.73
CA HIS A 23 -23.20 -16.85 -36.24
C HIS A 23 -23.02 -15.52 -35.52
N VAL A 24 -21.85 -15.27 -34.94
CA VAL A 24 -21.53 -13.97 -34.33
C VAL A 24 -21.05 -12.98 -35.40
N TRP A 25 -22.01 -12.33 -36.06
CA TRP A 25 -21.81 -11.45 -37.23
C TRP A 25 -20.76 -10.35 -37.06
N PHE A 26 -20.57 -9.83 -35.84
CA PHE A 26 -19.69 -8.70 -35.56
C PHE A 26 -18.21 -9.08 -35.38
N ASN A 27 -17.92 -10.33 -35.01
CA ASN A 27 -16.55 -10.83 -34.82
C ASN A 27 -16.06 -11.72 -35.97
N CYS A 28 -16.93 -12.02 -36.94
CA CYS A 28 -16.56 -12.79 -38.11
C CYS A 28 -15.79 -11.94 -39.13
N GLY A 29 -14.52 -12.29 -39.39
CA GLY A 29 -13.66 -11.58 -40.33
C GLY A 29 -14.26 -11.38 -41.73
N PRO A 30 -14.86 -12.42 -42.36
CA PRO A 30 -15.60 -12.28 -43.62
C PRO A 30 -16.80 -11.33 -43.56
N CYS A 31 -17.66 -11.42 -42.53
CA CYS A 31 -18.83 -10.54 -42.39
C CYS A 31 -18.44 -9.09 -42.14
N SER A 32 -17.43 -8.85 -41.29
CA SER A 32 -16.89 -7.53 -41.03
C SER A 32 -16.27 -6.91 -42.28
N ARG A 33 -15.51 -7.69 -43.08
CA ARG A 33 -14.99 -7.22 -44.38
C ARG A 33 -16.10 -6.85 -45.35
N ARG A 34 -17.11 -7.71 -45.52
CA ARG A 34 -18.24 -7.43 -46.41
C ARG A 34 -19.02 -6.19 -46.00
N LYS A 35 -19.25 -6.00 -44.69
CA LYS A 35 -19.94 -4.81 -44.15
C LYS A 35 -19.13 -3.53 -44.33
N VAL A 36 -17.80 -3.61 -44.23
CA VAL A 36 -16.91 -2.49 -44.59
C VAL A 36 -16.99 -2.24 -46.09
N GLU A 37 -16.88 -3.27 -46.92
CA GLU A 37 -16.91 -3.16 -48.39
C GLU A 37 -18.24 -2.60 -48.92
N GLU A 38 -19.39 -3.01 -48.35
CA GLU A 38 -20.71 -2.44 -48.64
C GLU A 38 -20.83 -0.98 -48.21
N LYS A 39 -20.27 -0.61 -47.04
CA LYS A 39 -20.31 0.78 -46.55
C LYS A 39 -19.36 1.71 -47.29
N THR A 40 -18.23 1.20 -47.77
CA THR A 40 -17.19 2.00 -48.40
C THR A 40 -17.23 1.92 -49.93
N GLY A 41 -18.05 1.02 -50.48
CA GLY A 41 -18.08 0.72 -51.92
C GLY A 41 -16.73 0.25 -52.45
N GLY A 42 -15.93 -0.43 -51.60
CA GLY A 42 -14.57 -0.85 -51.92
C GLY A 42 -13.51 0.26 -51.90
N LYS A 43 -13.84 1.49 -51.47
CA LYS A 43 -12.86 2.59 -51.36
C LYS A 43 -12.08 2.52 -50.04
N GLU A 44 -10.76 2.77 -50.11
CA GLU A 44 -9.85 2.75 -48.97
C GLU A 44 -10.15 3.92 -48.00
N MET A 45 -10.56 3.59 -46.77
CA MET A 45 -11.03 4.58 -45.78
C MET A 45 -9.91 5.29 -45.03
N ILE A 46 -8.72 4.70 -45.00
CA ILE A 46 -7.59 5.23 -44.22
C ILE A 46 -6.94 6.40 -44.98
N PHE A 47 -6.94 6.34 -46.31
CA PHE A 47 -6.34 7.35 -47.17
C PHE A 47 -7.26 7.72 -48.34
N PRO A 48 -8.37 8.45 -48.10
CA PRO A 48 -9.35 8.80 -49.13
C PRO A 48 -8.79 9.69 -50.27
N ARG A 49 -7.52 10.11 -50.19
CA ARG A 49 -6.79 10.88 -51.22
C ARG A 49 -5.56 10.15 -51.78
N GLY A 50 -5.44 8.84 -51.55
CA GLY A 50 -4.29 8.01 -51.94
C GLY A 50 -3.29 7.82 -50.80
N THR A 51 -2.63 6.66 -50.79
CA THR A 51 -1.68 6.23 -49.77
C THR A 51 -0.49 7.21 -49.66
N PRO A 52 -0.12 7.69 -48.45
CA PRO A 52 1.02 8.58 -48.26
C PRO A 52 2.34 7.92 -48.67
N GLU A 53 3.27 8.68 -49.27
CA GLU A 53 4.55 8.19 -49.82
C GLU A 53 5.43 7.40 -48.83
N TRP A 54 5.27 7.59 -47.53
CA TRP A 54 6.02 6.84 -46.51
C TRP A 54 5.48 5.43 -46.27
N ALA A 55 4.24 5.15 -46.69
CA ALA A 55 3.59 3.85 -46.59
C ALA A 55 3.73 3.02 -47.87
N GLU A 56 4.34 3.56 -48.94
CA GLU A 56 4.75 2.76 -50.08
C GLU A 56 5.93 1.85 -49.67
N PRO A 57 5.80 0.52 -49.82
CA PRO A 57 6.87 -0.39 -49.45
C PRO A 57 8.10 -0.14 -50.32
N LYS A 58 9.21 0.22 -49.68
CA LYS A 58 10.51 0.35 -50.34
C LYS A 58 10.83 -0.98 -51.02
N LYS A 59 11.03 -0.96 -52.34
CA LYS A 59 11.44 -2.11 -53.15
C LYS A 59 12.70 -2.74 -52.54
N GLU A 60 12.53 -3.88 -51.89
CA GLU A 60 13.63 -4.68 -51.38
C GLU A 60 14.40 -5.33 -52.53
N VAL A 61 15.72 -5.20 -52.45
CA VAL A 61 16.68 -5.85 -53.34
C VAL A 61 16.67 -7.34 -53.04
N LYS A 62 16.38 -8.15 -54.07
CA LYS A 62 16.39 -9.62 -54.04
C LYS A 62 17.71 -10.15 -53.45
N LYS A 63 17.61 -10.91 -52.36
CA LYS A 63 18.58 -11.95 -52.00
C LYS A 63 17.93 -13.31 -52.21
N GLU A 64 18.64 -14.15 -52.95
CA GLU A 64 18.27 -15.51 -53.30
C GLU A 64 18.13 -16.39 -52.05
N GLU A 65 17.04 -17.16 -51.99
CA GLU A 65 16.85 -18.26 -51.05
C GLU A 65 17.67 -19.48 -51.48
N PRO A 66 18.16 -20.30 -50.52
CA PRO A 66 18.33 -21.71 -50.74
C PRO A 66 17.33 -22.55 -49.94
N ASP A 67 16.70 -23.44 -50.69
CA ASP A 67 15.88 -24.61 -50.38
C ASP A 67 15.75 -25.09 -48.92
N GLN A 68 14.49 -25.27 -48.53
CA GLN A 68 14.04 -26.05 -47.38
C GLN A 68 14.37 -27.55 -47.55
N LYS A 69 15.09 -28.12 -46.58
CA LYS A 69 15.09 -29.57 -46.31
C LYS A 69 14.68 -29.86 -44.86
N LYS A 70 13.73 -30.80 -44.75
CA LYS A 70 13.05 -31.32 -43.55
C LYS A 70 14.01 -31.77 -42.44
N PRO A 71 13.61 -31.70 -41.16
CA PRO A 71 14.44 -32.11 -40.04
C PRO A 71 14.57 -33.63 -40.00
N LYS A 72 15.79 -34.14 -40.17
CA LYS A 72 16.16 -35.52 -39.82
C LYS A 72 16.92 -35.50 -38.50
N PHE A 73 16.41 -36.31 -37.58
CA PHE A 73 17.00 -36.80 -36.33
C PHE A 73 18.54 -36.90 -36.42
N GLN A 74 19.26 -36.08 -35.64
CA GLN A 74 20.72 -36.20 -35.50
C GLN A 74 21.10 -36.82 -34.15
N LYS A 75 21.74 -37.98 -34.24
CA LYS A 75 22.55 -38.60 -33.19
C LYS A 75 23.61 -37.62 -32.71
N ARG A 76 23.82 -37.57 -31.39
CA ARG A 76 24.93 -36.85 -30.73
C ARG A 76 26.28 -37.22 -31.36
N GLU A 77 26.88 -36.30 -32.10
CA GLU A 77 28.31 -36.33 -32.42
C GLU A 77 29.13 -35.76 -31.25
N ARG A 78 30.21 -36.47 -30.88
CA ARG A 78 31.22 -36.01 -29.92
C ARG A 78 32.07 -34.88 -30.57
N PRO A 79 32.71 -34.01 -29.76
CA PRO A 79 33.11 -32.68 -30.22
C PRO A 79 34.40 -32.69 -31.06
N GLN A 80 34.27 -32.43 -32.37
CA GLN A 80 35.37 -32.12 -33.30
C GLN A 80 36.26 -30.94 -32.82
N LYS A 81 35.68 -30.02 -32.03
CA LYS A 81 36.37 -28.86 -31.47
C LYS A 81 37.59 -29.18 -30.59
N LYS A 82 37.64 -30.35 -29.95
CA LYS A 82 38.77 -30.73 -29.08
C LYS A 82 39.98 -31.21 -29.88
N GLU A 83 39.75 -31.82 -31.04
CA GLU A 83 40.82 -32.26 -31.95
C GLU A 83 41.43 -31.10 -32.74
N GLU A 84 40.62 -30.13 -33.18
CA GLU A 84 41.11 -28.91 -33.82
C GLU A 84 42.04 -28.11 -32.90
N TRP A 85 41.64 -27.92 -31.63
CA TRP A 85 42.45 -27.20 -30.66
C TRP A 85 43.80 -27.90 -30.37
N GLN A 86 43.83 -29.23 -30.40
CA GLN A 86 45.05 -30.02 -30.22
C GLN A 86 45.98 -29.93 -31.44
N LYS A 87 45.43 -29.86 -32.66
CA LYS A 87 46.23 -29.66 -33.88
C LYS A 87 46.84 -28.27 -33.93
N GLU A 88 46.05 -27.23 -33.64
CA GLU A 88 46.50 -25.84 -33.64
C GLU A 88 47.60 -25.59 -32.59
N THR A 89 47.45 -26.13 -31.38
CA THR A 89 48.50 -26.04 -30.36
C THR A 89 49.77 -26.79 -30.75
N HIS A 90 49.66 -27.92 -31.45
CA HIS A 90 50.82 -28.68 -31.90
C HIS A 90 51.59 -27.99 -33.04
N GLU A 91 50.90 -27.26 -33.92
CA GLU A 91 51.52 -26.44 -34.97
C GLU A 91 52.28 -25.25 -34.38
N ILE A 92 51.69 -24.53 -33.43
CA ILE A 92 52.36 -23.40 -32.76
C ILE A 92 53.64 -23.86 -32.02
N ILE A 93 53.59 -25.02 -31.36
CA ILE A 93 54.78 -25.59 -30.70
C ILE A 93 55.85 -25.94 -31.74
N ARG A 94 55.45 -26.53 -32.88
CA ARG A 94 56.39 -26.91 -33.95
C ARG A 94 57.06 -25.68 -34.58
N ASP A 95 56.31 -24.60 -34.76
CA ASP A 95 56.86 -23.35 -35.31
C ASP A 95 57.80 -22.65 -34.34
N LYS A 96 57.49 -22.64 -33.03
CA LYS A 96 58.43 -22.14 -32.01
C LYS A 96 59.71 -22.96 -31.95
N MET A 97 59.63 -24.28 -32.11
CA MET A 97 60.82 -25.13 -32.22
C MET A 97 61.67 -24.82 -33.46
N LYS A 98 61.03 -24.61 -34.63
CA LYS A 98 61.74 -24.36 -35.89
C LYS A 98 62.34 -22.96 -35.96
N ASN A 99 61.61 -21.94 -35.51
CA ASN A 99 61.98 -20.55 -35.73
C ASN A 99 62.86 -19.99 -34.60
N LEU A 100 62.73 -20.51 -33.38
CA LEU A 100 63.44 -20.00 -32.20
C LEU A 100 64.45 -20.99 -31.63
N GLY A 101 64.62 -22.18 -32.24
CA GLY A 101 65.57 -23.21 -31.80
C GLY A 101 65.27 -23.79 -30.41
N MET A 102 64.07 -23.56 -29.89
CA MET A 102 63.67 -24.00 -28.55
C MET A 102 63.44 -25.51 -28.50
N THR A 103 63.72 -26.12 -27.35
CA THR A 103 63.32 -27.52 -27.13
C THR A 103 61.79 -27.63 -27.05
N LYS A 104 61.23 -28.81 -27.35
CA LYS A 104 59.78 -29.06 -27.30
C LYS A 104 59.15 -28.68 -25.95
N ARG A 105 59.90 -28.87 -24.86
CA ARG A 105 59.45 -28.56 -23.50
C ARG A 105 59.43 -27.06 -23.23
N GLU A 106 60.42 -26.32 -23.72
CA GLU A 106 60.48 -24.86 -23.59
C GLU A 106 59.37 -24.19 -24.41
N ALA A 107 59.16 -24.63 -25.66
CA ALA A 107 58.08 -24.12 -26.51
C ALA A 107 56.68 -24.36 -25.90
N GLN A 108 56.47 -25.47 -25.18
CA GLN A 108 55.23 -25.74 -24.44
C GLN A 108 55.05 -24.81 -23.24
N LEU A 109 56.10 -24.57 -22.46
CA LEU A 109 56.03 -23.69 -21.29
C LEU A 109 55.78 -22.22 -21.69
N ASP A 110 56.38 -21.80 -22.80
CA ASP A 110 56.21 -20.45 -23.33
C ASP A 110 54.79 -20.20 -23.84
N LEU A 111 54.19 -21.17 -24.56
CA LEU A 111 52.79 -21.09 -24.98
C LEU A 111 51.81 -21.05 -23.80
N VAL A 112 52.09 -21.77 -22.71
CA VAL A 112 51.28 -21.73 -21.50
C VAL A 112 51.39 -20.37 -20.80
N ARG A 113 52.57 -19.75 -20.84
CA ARG A 113 52.81 -18.41 -20.26
C ARG A 113 52.02 -17.35 -21.04
N GLU A 114 52.15 -17.31 -22.36
CA GLU A 114 51.40 -16.38 -23.23
C GLU A 114 49.88 -16.53 -23.04
N LYS A 115 49.37 -17.75 -22.94
CA LYS A 115 47.94 -17.99 -22.70
C LYS A 115 47.47 -17.50 -21.33
N ARG A 116 48.32 -17.58 -20.30
CA ARG A 116 48.01 -17.05 -18.95
C ARG A 116 48.01 -15.52 -18.93
N GLU A 117 48.98 -14.90 -19.60
CA GLU A 117 49.07 -13.44 -19.72
C GLU A 117 47.89 -12.87 -20.53
N ALA A 118 47.54 -13.50 -21.65
CA ALA A 118 46.36 -13.12 -22.44
C ALA A 118 45.04 -13.26 -21.65
N ALA A 119 44.90 -14.30 -20.82
CA ALA A 119 43.73 -14.48 -19.97
C ALA A 119 43.64 -13.42 -18.87
N GLN A 120 44.76 -13.00 -18.28
CA GLN A 120 44.79 -11.91 -17.30
C GLN A 120 44.43 -10.56 -17.94
N LEU A 121 44.94 -10.29 -19.15
CA LEU A 121 44.64 -9.08 -19.91
C LEU A 121 43.15 -9.01 -20.26
N LYS A 122 42.58 -10.13 -20.71
CA LYS A 122 41.14 -10.21 -21.01
C LYS A 122 40.26 -9.99 -19.78
N LYS A 123 40.65 -10.56 -18.63
CA LYS A 123 39.95 -10.36 -17.35
C LYS A 123 40.04 -8.90 -16.85
N SER A 124 41.16 -8.21 -17.13
CA SER A 124 41.31 -6.80 -16.80
C SER A 124 40.45 -5.88 -17.67
N LEU A 125 40.34 -6.19 -18.97
CA LEU A 125 39.50 -5.45 -19.93
C LEU A 125 38.00 -5.69 -19.71
N GLU A 126 37.59 -6.94 -19.47
CA GLU A 126 36.19 -7.28 -19.13
C GLU A 126 35.76 -6.62 -17.81
N SER A 127 36.68 -6.46 -16.84
CA SER A 127 36.37 -5.78 -15.58
C SER A 127 36.12 -4.27 -15.73
N THR A 128 36.67 -3.63 -16.77
CA THR A 128 36.52 -2.19 -17.04
C THR A 128 35.28 -1.89 -17.90
N GLU A 129 34.91 -2.78 -18.83
CA GLU A 129 33.68 -2.65 -19.61
C GLU A 129 32.43 -3.06 -18.80
N GLU A 130 32.49 -4.12 -17.98
CA GLU A 130 31.37 -4.49 -17.10
C GLU A 130 31.09 -3.44 -16.02
N THR A 131 32.08 -2.66 -15.57
CA THR A 131 31.85 -1.56 -14.63
C THR A 131 31.18 -0.37 -15.29
N GLN A 132 31.45 -0.08 -16.57
CA GLN A 132 30.81 1.02 -17.29
C GLN A 132 29.36 0.72 -17.68
N ASP A 133 29.04 -0.53 -18.04
CA ASP A 133 27.65 -0.92 -18.34
C ASP A 133 26.80 -1.13 -17.07
N LYS A 134 27.40 -1.50 -15.93
CA LYS A 134 26.71 -1.51 -14.62
C LYS A 134 26.40 -0.11 -14.07
N LEU A 135 27.07 0.94 -14.56
CA LEU A 135 26.91 2.33 -14.07
C LEU A 135 25.85 3.15 -14.80
N LYS A 136 25.35 2.68 -15.95
CA LYS A 136 24.21 3.32 -16.65
C LYS A 136 22.91 2.65 -16.25
N LEU A 137 22.44 2.88 -15.02
CA LEU A 137 21.03 2.66 -14.70
C LEU A 137 20.20 3.43 -15.74
N GLN A 138 19.46 2.71 -16.59
CA GLN A 138 18.50 3.36 -17.48
C GLN A 138 17.56 4.19 -16.61
N ARG A 139 17.23 5.44 -17.01
CA ARG A 139 16.29 6.30 -16.27
C ARG A 139 14.96 5.61 -15.95
N SER A 140 14.59 4.59 -16.73
CA SER A 140 13.43 3.72 -16.51
C SER A 140 13.51 2.85 -15.24
N GLN A 141 14.71 2.59 -14.72
CA GLN A 141 14.97 1.77 -13.53
C GLN A 141 15.23 2.61 -12.27
N MET A 142 15.42 3.92 -12.41
CA MET A 142 15.64 4.82 -11.28
C MET A 142 14.36 5.01 -10.46
N ALA A 143 14.50 5.21 -9.16
CA ALA A 143 13.40 5.59 -8.29
C ALA A 143 12.56 6.74 -8.89
N TRP A 144 11.27 6.74 -8.59
CA TRP A 144 10.39 7.79 -9.07
C TRP A 144 10.82 9.17 -8.56
N VAL A 145 10.93 10.13 -9.47
CA VAL A 145 11.21 11.54 -9.20
C VAL A 145 10.24 12.36 -10.05
N PRO A 146 9.58 13.39 -9.49
CA PRO A 146 8.65 14.21 -10.26
C PRO A 146 9.36 14.89 -11.44
N LEU A 147 8.76 14.82 -12.63
CA LEU A 147 9.30 15.44 -13.84
C LEU A 147 9.43 16.96 -13.71
N ASN A 148 8.45 17.58 -13.05
CA ASN A 148 8.44 19.00 -12.72
C ASN A 148 8.33 19.16 -11.21
N HIS A 149 9.30 19.84 -10.60
CA HIS A 149 9.20 20.21 -9.19
C HIS A 149 8.13 21.28 -8.99
N PHE A 150 7.43 21.22 -7.87
CA PHE A 150 6.56 22.32 -7.46
C PHE A 150 7.37 23.60 -7.32
N GLN A 151 6.96 24.64 -8.04
CA GLN A 151 7.59 25.96 -8.02
C GLN A 151 6.66 26.94 -7.31
N VAL A 152 7.17 27.54 -6.25
CA VAL A 152 6.49 28.64 -5.56
C VAL A 152 6.66 29.93 -6.38
N PRO A 153 5.59 30.72 -6.56
CA PRO A 153 5.69 32.02 -7.22
C PRO A 153 6.76 32.92 -6.61
N GLY A 154 7.48 33.68 -7.43
CA GLY A 154 8.40 34.72 -6.95
C GLY A 154 9.88 34.35 -6.78
N LYS A 155 10.35 33.20 -7.28
CA LYS A 155 11.75 32.73 -7.17
C LYS A 155 12.30 32.71 -5.74
N GLN A 156 11.42 32.66 -4.73
CA GLN A 156 11.84 32.56 -3.35
C GLN A 156 12.57 31.24 -3.12
N LEU A 157 13.59 31.29 -2.27
CA LEU A 157 14.43 30.15 -1.93
C LEU A 157 14.35 29.91 -0.43
N SER A 158 14.73 28.70 -0.03
CA SER A 158 14.75 28.31 1.37
C SER A 158 15.76 29.12 2.17
N VAL A 159 15.54 29.24 3.47
CA VAL A 159 16.55 29.76 4.40
C VAL A 159 17.81 28.89 4.42
N PHE A 160 17.70 27.62 4.05
CA PHE A 160 18.77 26.64 4.09
C PHE A 160 19.44 26.41 2.73
N ASN A 161 20.72 26.00 2.79
CA ASN A 161 21.48 25.59 1.60
C ASN A 161 21.30 24.09 1.32
N HIS A 162 21.82 23.61 0.20
CA HIS A 162 21.67 22.21 -0.20
C HIS A 162 22.32 21.21 0.77
N ALA A 163 23.38 21.59 1.48
CA ALA A 163 24.02 20.72 2.47
C ALA A 163 23.12 20.54 3.71
N ASP A 164 22.49 21.61 4.17
CA ASP A 164 21.52 21.59 5.27
C ASP A 164 20.29 20.74 4.89
N HIS A 165 19.79 20.88 3.65
CA HIS A 165 18.69 20.04 3.18
C HIS A 165 19.04 18.55 3.19
N LYS A 166 20.24 18.20 2.68
CA LYS A 166 20.75 16.82 2.72
C LYS A 166 20.88 16.30 4.15
N ARG A 167 21.35 17.13 5.08
CA ARG A 167 21.49 16.79 6.49
C ARG A 167 20.13 16.51 7.14
N TYR A 168 19.15 17.38 6.94
CA TYR A 168 17.77 17.20 7.42
C TYR A 168 17.16 15.90 6.90
N VAL A 169 17.23 15.67 5.59
CA VAL A 169 16.71 14.45 4.95
C VAL A 169 17.38 13.20 5.51
N ALA A 170 18.71 13.22 5.69
CA ALA A 170 19.45 12.09 6.25
C ALA A 170 19.05 11.79 7.69
N ILE A 171 18.84 12.82 8.52
CA ILE A 171 18.40 12.65 9.90
C ILE A 171 17.02 12.01 9.96
N ILE A 172 16.03 12.52 9.21
CA ILE A 172 14.67 11.96 9.19
C ILE A 172 14.67 10.52 8.68
N SER A 173 15.42 10.23 7.61
CA SER A 173 15.54 8.87 7.10
C SER A 173 16.13 7.90 8.12
N ASN A 174 17.06 8.36 8.95
CA ASN A 174 17.59 7.53 10.03
C ASN A 174 16.57 7.35 11.17
N ASN A 175 15.81 8.39 11.51
CA ASN A 175 14.74 8.31 12.53
C ASN A 175 13.59 7.38 12.12
N ALA A 176 13.38 7.19 10.81
CA ALA A 176 12.42 6.25 10.26
C ALA A 176 12.86 4.78 10.33
N ASN A 177 14.13 4.49 10.65
CA ASN A 177 14.61 3.12 10.86
C ASN A 177 14.23 2.62 12.27
N LEU A 178 13.77 1.37 12.36
CA LEU A 178 13.31 0.76 13.62
C LEU A 178 14.42 0.62 14.68
N VAL A 179 15.69 0.54 14.28
CA VAL A 179 16.82 0.40 15.21
C VAL A 179 17.29 1.79 15.67
N LYS A 180 16.69 2.31 16.75
CA LYS A 180 17.09 3.57 17.37
C LYS A 180 18.38 3.37 18.20
N LYS A 181 19.48 4.04 17.83
CA LYS A 181 20.75 4.15 18.55
C LYS A 181 20.83 5.52 19.26
N GLN A 182 21.57 5.63 20.37
CA GLN A 182 21.68 6.85 21.18
C GLN A 182 22.08 8.13 20.42
N ARG A 183 22.72 8.02 19.25
CA ARG A 183 23.06 9.15 18.34
C ARG A 183 21.83 9.99 17.90
N PHE A 184 20.60 9.54 18.17
CA PHE A 184 19.38 10.18 17.69
C PHE A 184 18.81 11.32 18.56
N GLN A 185 19.27 11.53 19.80
CA GLN A 185 18.74 12.62 20.65
C GLN A 185 19.20 14.02 20.20
N ASN A 186 20.50 14.22 19.94
CA ASN A 186 21.00 15.51 19.41
C ASN A 186 20.40 15.84 18.04
N ASN A 187 20.15 14.81 17.23
CA ASN A 187 19.48 14.94 15.95
C ASN A 187 18.02 15.40 16.08
N GLN A 188 17.33 15.09 17.19
CA GLN A 188 15.96 15.56 17.42
C GLN A 188 15.93 17.07 17.69
N ILE A 189 16.81 17.55 18.58
CA ILE A 189 16.93 18.99 18.87
C ILE A 189 17.28 19.76 17.59
N GLU A 190 18.22 19.26 16.81
CA GLU A 190 18.61 19.86 15.52
C GLU A 190 17.42 19.96 14.55
N ILE A 191 16.61 18.89 14.42
CA ILE A 191 15.42 18.89 13.56
C ILE A 191 14.38 19.88 14.08
N GLU A 192 14.15 19.95 15.39
CA GLU A 192 13.21 20.91 15.99
C GLU A 192 13.63 22.37 15.75
N GLU A 193 14.94 22.67 15.80
CA GLU A 193 15.48 23.99 15.47
C GLU A 193 15.32 24.31 13.99
N MET A 194 15.65 23.36 13.10
CA MET A 194 15.45 23.51 11.66
C MET A 194 13.97 23.68 11.31
N ASP A 195 13.07 22.97 11.98
CA ASP A 195 11.62 23.07 11.78
C ASP A 195 11.08 24.43 12.20
N LYS A 196 11.58 25.00 13.31
CA LYS A 196 11.24 26.37 13.75
C LYS A 196 11.69 27.40 12.71
N ALA A 197 12.91 27.26 12.18
CA ALA A 197 13.44 28.15 11.14
C ALA A 197 12.64 28.05 9.82
N LEU A 198 12.19 26.85 9.46
CA LEU A 198 11.41 26.59 8.25
C LEU A 198 9.93 26.95 8.36
N LYS A 199 9.41 27.27 9.55
CA LYS A 199 7.98 27.49 9.76
C LYS A 199 7.37 28.56 8.83
N PRO A 200 7.93 29.78 8.71
CA PRO A 200 7.37 30.81 7.82
C PRO A 200 7.38 30.37 6.34
N GLU A 201 8.45 29.68 5.94
CA GLU A 201 8.62 29.13 4.60
C GLU A 201 7.59 28.04 4.28
N ARG A 202 7.32 27.16 5.25
CA ARG A 202 6.33 26.08 5.14
C ARG A 202 4.91 26.62 5.07
N ASP A 203 4.59 27.64 5.86
CA ASP A 203 3.28 28.29 5.83
C ASP A 203 3.01 28.88 4.43
N LEU A 204 3.99 29.58 3.87
CA LEU A 204 3.92 30.08 2.49
C LEU A 204 3.83 28.94 1.46
N PHE A 205 4.65 27.91 1.61
CA PHE A 205 4.64 26.75 0.71
C PHE A 205 3.26 26.09 0.68
N ASN A 206 2.67 25.83 1.85
CA ASN A 206 1.33 25.27 1.98
C ASN A 206 0.28 26.19 1.37
N GLN A 207 0.34 27.49 1.61
CA GLN A 207 -0.57 28.47 1.00
C GLN A 207 -0.51 28.40 -0.53
N CYS A 208 0.71 28.36 -1.10
CA CYS A 208 0.89 28.23 -2.54
C CYS A 208 0.37 26.91 -3.09
N VAL A 209 0.54 25.80 -2.36
CA VAL A 209 -0.04 24.50 -2.72
C VAL A 209 -1.56 24.61 -2.80
N HIS A 210 -2.20 25.15 -1.76
CA HIS A 210 -3.64 25.34 -1.74
C HIS A 210 -4.12 26.24 -2.89
N ASP A 211 -3.43 27.34 -3.18
CA ASP A 211 -3.78 28.25 -4.28
C ASP A 211 -3.69 27.57 -5.64
N VAL A 212 -2.60 26.85 -5.90
CA VAL A 212 -2.37 26.17 -7.19
C VAL A 212 -3.40 25.08 -7.41
N PHE A 213 -3.65 24.24 -6.42
CA PHE A 213 -4.55 23.09 -6.56
C PHE A 213 -6.03 23.43 -6.44
N SER A 214 -6.38 24.48 -5.70
CA SER A 214 -7.78 24.96 -5.65
C SER A 214 -8.19 25.63 -6.96
N LYS A 215 -7.25 26.25 -7.67
CA LYS A 215 -7.47 26.84 -9.01
C LYS A 215 -7.32 25.82 -10.16
N ALA A 216 -6.89 24.60 -9.86
CA ALA A 216 -6.67 23.58 -10.88
C ALA A 216 -8.01 23.12 -11.47
N LYS A 217 -8.07 22.99 -12.81
CA LYS A 217 -9.28 22.54 -13.52
C LYS A 217 -9.75 21.13 -13.12
N LYS A 218 -8.83 20.29 -12.64
CA LYS A 218 -9.12 18.89 -12.24
C LYS A 218 -8.41 18.58 -10.93
N SER A 219 -9.18 18.17 -9.93
CA SER A 219 -8.63 17.69 -8.66
C SER A 219 -7.96 16.32 -8.85
N PRO A 220 -6.74 16.10 -8.33
CA PRO A 220 -6.09 14.79 -8.34
C PRO A 220 -6.93 13.69 -7.68
N TYR A 221 -7.74 14.03 -6.67
CA TYR A 221 -8.61 13.10 -5.94
C TYR A 221 -9.75 12.54 -6.80
N LEU A 222 -10.06 13.17 -7.94
CA LEU A 222 -11.05 12.69 -8.90
C LEU A 222 -10.46 11.65 -9.87
N HIS A 223 -9.18 11.36 -9.82
CA HIS A 223 -8.55 10.42 -10.74
C HIS A 223 -8.99 8.98 -10.49
N MET A 224 -9.48 8.33 -11.54
CA MET A 224 -9.74 6.89 -11.58
C MET A 224 -9.80 6.45 -13.04
N ASP A 225 -9.11 5.37 -13.38
CA ASP A 225 -9.21 4.77 -14.71
C ASP A 225 -10.58 4.11 -14.91
N TYR A 226 -11.12 4.23 -16.13
CA TYR A 226 -12.48 3.76 -16.44
C TYR A 226 -12.65 2.25 -16.21
N GLU A 227 -11.72 1.44 -16.70
CA GLU A 227 -11.78 -0.03 -16.56
C GLU A 227 -11.65 -0.47 -15.09
N ALA A 228 -10.72 0.10 -14.32
CA ALA A 228 -10.65 -0.18 -12.88
C ALA A 228 -11.91 0.29 -12.15
N LYS A 229 -12.51 1.42 -12.56
CA LYS A 229 -13.76 1.89 -11.97
C LYS A 229 -14.89 0.90 -12.21
N LYS A 230 -15.01 0.39 -13.44
CA LYS A 230 -16.00 -0.63 -13.82
C LYS A 230 -15.81 -1.91 -12.99
N LEU A 231 -14.60 -2.47 -13.01
CA LEU A 231 -14.25 -3.68 -12.25
C LEU A 231 -14.54 -3.53 -10.74
N MET A 232 -14.16 -2.40 -10.13
CA MET A 232 -14.40 -2.19 -8.70
C MET A 232 -15.88 -2.01 -8.36
N LYS A 233 -16.67 -1.39 -9.25
CA LYS A 233 -18.12 -1.27 -9.07
C LYS A 233 -18.81 -2.62 -9.13
N GLU A 234 -18.51 -3.43 -10.14
CA GLU A 234 -19.04 -4.79 -10.27
C GLU A 234 -18.73 -5.63 -9.03
N ARG A 235 -17.49 -5.54 -8.52
CA ARG A 235 -17.08 -6.20 -7.26
C ARG A 235 -17.82 -5.72 -6.03
N CYS A 236 -18.27 -4.46 -5.98
CA CYS A 236 -19.11 -3.97 -4.88
C CYS A 236 -20.50 -4.59 -4.94
N TRP A 237 -21.10 -4.67 -6.14
CA TRP A 237 -22.50 -5.03 -6.33
C TRP A 237 -22.76 -6.53 -6.33
N GLU A 238 -21.84 -7.34 -6.86
CA GLU A 238 -22.03 -8.81 -6.85
C GLU A 238 -22.18 -9.37 -5.42
N ARG A 239 -21.70 -8.66 -4.41
CA ARG A 239 -21.86 -9.07 -3.01
C ARG A 239 -23.27 -8.92 -2.47
N ILE A 240 -24.08 -8.03 -3.05
CA ILE A 240 -25.48 -7.84 -2.64
C ILE A 240 -26.27 -9.13 -2.87
N ALA A 241 -25.94 -9.90 -3.92
CA ALA A 241 -26.56 -11.18 -4.21
C ALA A 241 -26.37 -12.24 -3.11
N TYR A 242 -25.50 -12.00 -2.13
CA TYR A 242 -25.23 -12.91 -1.02
C TYR A 242 -26.10 -12.66 0.20
N LEU A 243 -26.80 -11.53 0.26
CA LEU A 243 -27.75 -11.25 1.32
C LEU A 243 -29.02 -12.08 1.12
N HIS A 244 -29.74 -12.30 2.22
CA HIS A 244 -31.10 -12.84 2.15
C HIS A 244 -32.02 -11.91 1.36
N GLU A 245 -33.11 -12.46 0.84
CA GLU A 245 -34.02 -11.72 -0.03
C GLU A 245 -34.75 -10.59 0.69
N LYS A 246 -35.10 -10.82 1.97
CA LYS A 246 -35.91 -9.92 2.78
C LYS A 246 -35.36 -9.83 4.20
N TYR A 247 -35.26 -8.60 4.71
CA TYR A 247 -35.02 -8.30 6.12
C TYR A 247 -36.13 -7.39 6.62
N SER A 248 -36.46 -7.46 7.91
CA SER A 248 -37.36 -6.49 8.52
C SER A 248 -36.66 -5.13 8.63
N LYS A 249 -37.38 -4.03 8.43
CA LYS A 249 -36.88 -2.69 8.78
C LYS A 249 -36.98 -2.42 10.29
N GLU A 250 -37.81 -3.18 11.00
CA GLU A 250 -37.90 -3.10 12.45
C GLU A 250 -36.69 -3.79 13.08
N ALA A 251 -35.89 -3.01 13.80
CA ALA A 251 -34.71 -3.50 14.48
C ALA A 251 -35.10 -4.32 15.73
N VAL A 252 -34.42 -5.45 15.94
CA VAL A 252 -34.54 -6.25 17.17
C VAL A 252 -33.55 -5.83 18.25
N GLY A 253 -32.61 -4.96 17.89
CA GLY A 253 -31.59 -4.43 18.77
C GLY A 253 -30.92 -3.22 18.16
N GLU A 254 -30.48 -2.32 19.02
CA GLU A 254 -29.85 -1.06 18.63
C GLU A 254 -28.62 -0.82 19.51
N VAL A 255 -27.53 -0.38 18.88
CA VAL A 255 -26.29 -0.05 19.59
C VAL A 255 -25.90 1.36 19.19
N ALA A 256 -25.85 2.29 20.15
CA ALA A 256 -25.39 3.65 19.88
C ALA A 256 -23.87 3.69 19.60
N TRP A 257 -23.44 4.52 18.65
CA TRP A 257 -22.04 4.92 18.41
C TRP A 257 -21.77 6.29 19.05
N PRO A 258 -21.76 6.43 20.40
CA PRO A 258 -21.55 7.73 21.04
C PRO A 258 -20.27 8.39 20.54
N HIS A 259 -20.30 9.71 20.35
CA HIS A 259 -19.11 10.49 20.00
C HIS A 259 -18.01 10.39 21.07
N ALA A 260 -16.76 10.59 20.64
CA ALA A 260 -15.61 10.71 21.51
C ALA A 260 -15.83 11.78 22.59
N VAL A 261 -16.06 11.34 23.83
CA VAL A 261 -15.87 12.20 25.00
C VAL A 261 -14.38 12.21 25.28
N ARG A 262 -13.78 13.38 25.58
CA ARG A 262 -12.36 13.51 25.96
C ARG A 262 -11.95 12.68 27.19
N GLU A 263 -12.92 12.11 27.89
CA GLU A 263 -12.76 11.18 29.01
C GLU A 263 -12.77 9.70 28.59
N ALA A 264 -12.71 9.41 27.28
CA ALA A 264 -12.68 8.06 26.75
C ALA A 264 -11.53 7.25 27.36
N VAL A 265 -11.85 6.03 27.80
CA VAL A 265 -10.88 5.08 28.34
C VAL A 265 -9.77 4.87 27.30
N MET A 266 -8.52 5.12 27.69
CA MET A 266 -7.32 4.96 26.86
C MET A 266 -6.95 3.47 26.72
N PHE A 267 -7.91 2.68 26.28
CA PHE A 267 -7.80 1.26 26.00
C PHE A 267 -7.73 1.02 24.49
N TYR A 268 -7.10 -0.07 24.09
CA TYR A 268 -7.03 -0.49 22.70
C TYR A 268 -7.22 -2.00 22.59
N PRO A 269 -7.77 -2.50 21.46
CA PRO A 269 -8.05 -3.92 21.31
C PRO A 269 -6.76 -4.72 21.26
N LYS A 270 -6.73 -5.86 21.96
CA LYS A 270 -5.53 -6.68 22.12
C LYS A 270 -5.81 -8.11 21.67
N THR A 271 -4.89 -8.66 20.89
CA THR A 271 -4.85 -10.10 20.65
C THR A 271 -4.45 -10.81 21.94
N ILE A 272 -5.35 -11.65 22.45
CA ILE A 272 -5.12 -12.45 23.66
C ILE A 272 -4.37 -13.73 23.31
N GLU A 273 -4.86 -14.45 22.30
CA GLU A 273 -4.36 -15.77 21.93
C GLU A 273 -4.38 -15.93 20.40
N VAL A 274 -3.35 -16.56 19.85
CA VAL A 274 -3.34 -17.03 18.45
C VAL A 274 -3.64 -18.53 18.49
N LEU A 275 -4.85 -18.89 18.06
CA LEU A 275 -5.37 -20.25 18.07
C LEU A 275 -4.72 -21.12 16.99
N GLU A 276 -4.54 -20.54 15.82
CA GLU A 276 -3.88 -21.18 14.67
C GLU A 276 -3.09 -20.09 13.93
N PRO A 277 -1.75 -20.17 13.86
CA PRO A 277 -0.93 -19.13 13.25
C PRO A 277 -1.02 -19.10 11.72
N GLY A 278 -1.41 -20.23 11.11
CA GLY A 278 -1.50 -20.40 9.67
C GLY A 278 -0.14 -20.43 8.95
N ARG A 279 -0.13 -20.94 7.71
CA ARG A 279 1.04 -20.98 6.83
C ARG A 279 1.42 -19.55 6.37
N LEU A 280 2.71 -19.23 6.42
CA LEU A 280 3.29 -17.96 5.93
C LEU A 280 4.04 -18.20 4.61
N ARG A 281 3.93 -17.26 3.68
CA ARG A 281 4.71 -17.22 2.42
C ARG A 281 5.80 -16.18 2.49
N GLN A 282 6.88 -16.34 1.72
CA GLN A 282 7.87 -15.29 1.55
C GLN A 282 7.32 -14.15 0.68
N LEU A 283 7.39 -12.91 1.18
CA LEU A 283 6.98 -11.73 0.42
C LEU A 283 8.11 -11.18 -0.43
N LYS A 284 7.76 -10.70 -1.64
CA LYS A 284 8.66 -9.91 -2.51
C LYS A 284 8.41 -8.42 -2.29
N ILE A 285 9.03 -7.87 -1.25
CA ILE A 285 8.87 -6.44 -0.92
C ILE A 285 9.60 -5.60 -1.97
N PRO A 286 8.94 -4.59 -2.58
CA PRO A 286 9.58 -3.75 -3.58
C PRO A 286 10.75 -2.94 -3.03
N ASP A 287 11.84 -2.84 -3.80
CA ASP A 287 12.94 -1.92 -3.51
C ASP A 287 12.59 -0.53 -4.04
N VAL A 288 12.17 0.37 -3.15
CA VAL A 288 11.82 1.76 -3.48
C VAL A 288 13.00 2.58 -4.03
N ARG A 289 14.25 2.13 -3.86
CA ARG A 289 15.42 2.80 -4.45
C ARG A 289 15.49 2.62 -5.97
N ARG A 290 14.71 1.68 -6.50
CA ARG A 290 14.49 1.44 -7.92
C ARG A 290 13.07 1.83 -8.30
N LYS A 291 12.79 1.94 -9.60
CA LYS A 291 11.41 2.11 -10.04
C LYS A 291 10.59 0.89 -9.62
N ALA A 292 9.63 1.09 -8.73
CA ALA A 292 8.77 0.05 -8.19
C ALA A 292 7.31 0.35 -8.56
N THR A 293 6.92 0.04 -9.80
CA THR A 293 5.57 0.32 -10.29
C THR A 293 4.66 -0.90 -10.16
N PHE A 294 3.50 -0.73 -9.55
CA PHE A 294 2.43 -1.72 -9.59
C PHE A 294 1.66 -1.59 -10.90
N LYS A 295 2.14 -2.25 -11.97
CA LYS A 295 1.52 -2.23 -13.30
C LYS A 295 1.01 -3.61 -13.69
N GLN A 296 -0.23 -3.63 -14.15
CA GLN A 296 -0.86 -4.83 -14.67
C GLN A 296 -1.99 -4.43 -15.63
N LEU A 297 -2.24 -5.25 -16.65
CA LEU A 297 -3.39 -5.04 -17.53
C LEU A 297 -4.67 -5.34 -16.76
N TYR A 298 -5.74 -4.60 -17.02
CA TYR A 298 -7.02 -4.79 -16.35
C TYR A 298 -7.55 -6.22 -16.49
N ALA A 299 -7.45 -6.78 -17.69
CA ALA A 299 -7.85 -8.16 -17.97
C ALA A 299 -7.10 -9.18 -17.10
N ASP A 300 -5.81 -8.95 -16.83
CA ASP A 300 -5.02 -9.83 -15.97
C ASP A 300 -5.49 -9.71 -14.51
N VAL A 301 -5.75 -8.48 -14.02
CA VAL A 301 -6.27 -8.27 -12.66
C VAL A 301 -7.63 -8.92 -12.48
N GLU A 302 -8.51 -8.80 -13.48
CA GLU A 302 -9.84 -9.41 -13.48
C GLU A 302 -9.76 -10.94 -13.53
N ALA A 303 -8.91 -11.51 -14.39
CA ALA A 303 -8.70 -12.96 -14.46
C ALA A 303 -8.15 -13.54 -13.15
N MET A 304 -7.25 -12.81 -12.49
CA MET A 304 -6.61 -13.22 -11.24
C MET A 304 -7.49 -12.99 -10.00
N PHE A 305 -8.31 -11.95 -10.03
CA PHE A 305 -9.28 -11.64 -8.99
C PHE A 305 -10.66 -11.50 -9.64
N PRO A 306 -11.29 -12.62 -10.01
CA PRO A 306 -12.60 -12.57 -10.64
C PRO A 306 -13.63 -12.00 -9.66
N VAL A 307 -14.65 -11.38 -10.23
CA VAL A 307 -15.73 -10.76 -9.46
C VAL A 307 -16.55 -11.87 -8.76
N GLN A 308 -16.82 -12.97 -9.49
CA GLN A 308 -17.76 -14.04 -9.13
C GLN A 308 -17.19 -15.15 -8.23
N THR A 309 -15.94 -15.05 -7.78
CA THR A 309 -15.17 -16.21 -7.27
C THR A 309 -14.84 -16.16 -5.79
N GLU A 310 -15.76 -15.75 -4.91
CA GLU A 310 -15.66 -16.22 -3.53
C GLU A 310 -16.55 -17.45 -3.38
N PRO A 311 -16.00 -18.68 -3.47
CA PRO A 311 -16.76 -19.89 -3.24
C PRO A 311 -17.47 -19.79 -1.90
N LYS A 312 -18.74 -20.19 -1.83
CA LYS A 312 -19.49 -20.27 -0.56
C LYS A 312 -18.69 -21.02 0.52
N ALA A 313 -17.94 -22.04 0.12
CA ALA A 313 -17.06 -22.83 1.00
C ALA A 313 -15.95 -22.02 1.69
N ASN A 314 -15.46 -20.92 1.12
CA ASN A 314 -14.38 -20.11 1.70
C ASN A 314 -14.89 -19.01 2.64
N ARG A 315 -16.20 -18.90 2.83
CA ARG A 315 -16.79 -17.89 3.70
C ARG A 315 -16.65 -18.31 5.16
N ILE A 316 -16.74 -17.34 6.07
CA ILE A 316 -16.49 -17.61 7.51
C ILE A 316 -17.65 -18.37 8.14
N GLU A 317 -18.86 -18.17 7.63
CA GLU A 317 -20.10 -18.81 8.06
C GLU A 317 -20.09 -20.32 7.78
N ASN A 318 -19.19 -20.79 6.90
CA ASN A 318 -19.03 -22.18 6.52
C ASN A 318 -17.67 -22.76 6.95
N ASP A 319 -16.95 -22.06 7.84
CA ASP A 319 -15.61 -22.46 8.27
C ASP A 319 -15.68 -23.43 9.46
N PRO A 320 -15.33 -24.72 9.30
CA PRO A 320 -15.48 -25.72 10.34
C PRO A 320 -14.57 -25.46 11.55
N LEU A 321 -13.45 -24.75 11.38
CA LEU A 321 -12.55 -24.45 12.49
C LEU A 321 -13.14 -23.43 13.46
N ILE A 322 -14.08 -22.59 13.02
CA ILE A 322 -14.76 -21.66 13.93
C ILE A 322 -15.57 -22.44 14.96
N GLU A 323 -16.32 -23.46 14.54
CA GLU A 323 -17.09 -24.30 15.45
C GLU A 323 -16.18 -25.06 16.44
N GLU A 324 -15.04 -25.57 15.96
CA GLU A 324 -13.99 -26.20 16.78
C GLU A 324 -13.47 -25.24 17.86
N PHE A 325 -13.07 -24.02 17.47
CA PHE A 325 -12.50 -23.03 18.39
C PHE A 325 -13.52 -22.48 19.38
N VAL A 326 -14.78 -22.29 18.97
CA VAL A 326 -15.85 -21.83 19.85
C VAL A 326 -16.12 -22.86 20.96
N ALA A 327 -16.10 -24.16 20.61
CA ALA A 327 -16.29 -25.25 21.58
C ALA A 327 -15.20 -25.33 22.64
N ASP A 328 -13.95 -25.00 22.27
CA ASP A 328 -12.79 -25.04 23.15
C ASP A 328 -12.63 -23.77 24.02
N LYS A 329 -12.87 -22.59 23.43
CA LYS A 329 -12.44 -21.31 24.02
C LYS A 329 -13.54 -20.46 24.65
N ASN A 330 -14.81 -20.90 24.61
CA ASN A 330 -15.96 -20.15 25.14
C ASN A 330 -16.10 -18.72 24.54
N VAL A 331 -15.66 -18.53 23.30
CA VAL A 331 -15.85 -17.28 22.54
C VAL A 331 -16.91 -17.53 21.49
N ARG A 332 -18.05 -16.84 21.59
CA ARG A 332 -19.26 -17.14 20.79
C ARG A 332 -19.40 -16.35 19.49
N ILE A 333 -18.49 -15.43 19.21
CA ILE A 333 -18.58 -14.55 18.05
C ILE A 333 -17.33 -14.68 17.19
N ALA A 334 -17.50 -14.73 15.88
CA ALA A 334 -16.40 -14.76 14.92
C ALA A 334 -16.59 -13.76 13.77
N ALA A 335 -15.49 -13.22 13.24
CA ALA A 335 -15.49 -12.33 12.08
C ALA A 335 -14.19 -12.41 11.28
N ASP A 336 -14.25 -12.10 9.98
CA ASP A 336 -13.03 -11.89 9.19
C ASP A 336 -12.35 -10.58 9.62
N ALA A 337 -11.02 -10.55 9.69
CA ALA A 337 -10.24 -9.33 9.95
C ALA A 337 -10.55 -8.20 8.95
N GLY A 338 -10.99 -8.53 7.73
CA GLY A 338 -11.47 -7.54 6.76
C GLY A 338 -12.78 -6.87 7.17
N THR A 339 -13.69 -7.63 7.76
CA THR A 339 -14.97 -7.18 8.28
C THR A 339 -14.76 -6.32 9.53
N LEU A 340 -14.02 -6.84 10.51
CA LEU A 340 -13.74 -6.12 11.75
C LEU A 340 -13.02 -4.79 11.52
N ARG A 341 -12.04 -4.74 10.60
CA ARG A 341 -11.40 -3.47 10.22
C ARG A 341 -12.42 -2.45 9.73
N ARG A 342 -13.45 -2.87 8.99
CA ARG A 342 -14.46 -1.98 8.43
C ARG A 342 -15.46 -1.48 9.48
N LEU A 343 -15.83 -2.33 10.43
CA LEU A 343 -16.61 -1.90 11.61
C LEU A 343 -15.82 -0.95 12.51
N PHE A 344 -14.49 -1.09 12.56
CA PHE A 344 -13.63 -0.29 13.43
C PHE A 344 -13.33 1.11 12.89
N ILE A 345 -13.44 1.35 11.58
CA ILE A 345 -13.16 2.66 10.97
C ILE A 345 -14.46 3.41 10.64
N GLY A 346 -14.42 4.73 10.72
CA GLY A 346 -15.50 5.61 10.26
C GLY A 346 -15.43 5.92 8.77
N LYS A 347 -16.46 6.63 8.28
CA LYS A 347 -16.48 7.19 6.91
C LYS A 347 -15.33 8.19 6.74
N ALA A 348 -14.61 8.07 5.63
CA ALA A 348 -13.52 8.98 5.26
C ALA A 348 -13.31 9.00 3.75
N LEU A 349 -12.44 9.89 3.25
CA LEU A 349 -12.24 10.10 1.81
C LEU A 349 -11.95 8.81 1.02
N THR A 350 -11.12 7.91 1.57
CA THR A 350 -10.76 6.63 0.94
C THR A 350 -11.57 5.44 1.48
N PHE A 351 -12.59 5.75 2.28
CA PHE A 351 -13.48 4.83 2.99
C PHE A 351 -14.94 5.33 2.93
N ASP A 352 -15.38 5.76 1.76
CA ASP A 352 -16.69 6.40 1.53
C ASP A 352 -17.75 5.36 1.18
N GLU A 353 -17.85 4.32 2.01
CA GLU A 353 -18.75 3.21 1.80
C GLU A 353 -19.84 3.19 2.86
N GLU A 354 -21.08 3.05 2.43
CA GLU A 354 -22.20 2.64 3.28
C GLU A 354 -22.23 1.13 3.26
N LEU A 355 -22.02 0.53 4.44
CA LEU A 355 -21.79 -0.89 4.58
C LEU A 355 -22.90 -1.54 5.40
N LEU A 356 -23.37 -2.66 4.90
CA LEU A 356 -24.23 -3.59 5.62
C LEU A 356 -23.42 -4.84 5.96
N TYR A 357 -23.65 -5.41 7.14
CA TYR A 357 -22.93 -6.59 7.60
C TYR A 357 -23.91 -7.74 7.87
N PRO A 358 -23.91 -8.81 7.07
CA PRO A 358 -24.73 -9.97 7.38
C PRO A 358 -24.20 -10.66 8.64
N VAL A 359 -25.11 -11.11 9.51
CA VAL A 359 -24.79 -11.86 10.72
C VAL A 359 -25.61 -13.13 10.73
N THR A 360 -24.95 -14.28 10.87
CA THR A 360 -25.63 -15.58 11.00
C THR A 360 -25.41 -16.11 12.40
N VAL A 361 -26.48 -16.42 13.11
CA VAL A 361 -26.45 -17.00 14.45
C VAL A 361 -26.89 -18.45 14.38
N LYS A 362 -25.96 -19.38 14.67
CA LYS A 362 -26.22 -20.83 14.67
C LYS A 362 -26.24 -21.36 16.09
N ARG A 363 -27.01 -22.42 16.29
CA ARG A 363 -26.95 -23.21 17.53
C ARG A 363 -25.91 -24.32 17.38
N VAL A 364 -24.89 -24.30 18.24
CA VAL A 364 -23.80 -25.27 18.26
C VAL A 364 -23.79 -25.96 19.61
N PHE A 365 -23.51 -27.27 19.62
CA PHE A 365 -23.40 -28.03 20.85
C PHE A 365 -21.98 -27.95 21.39
N THR A 366 -21.78 -27.23 22.49
CA THR A 366 -20.49 -26.98 23.12
C THR A 366 -20.53 -27.48 24.57
N GLN A 367 -19.59 -28.37 24.93
CA GLN A 367 -19.43 -28.89 26.30
C GLN A 367 -20.72 -29.42 26.96
N GLY A 368 -21.59 -30.07 26.19
CA GLY A 368 -22.85 -30.61 26.71
C GLY A 368 -24.02 -29.62 26.74
N ARG A 369 -23.83 -28.37 26.28
CA ARG A 369 -24.87 -27.33 26.21
C ARG A 369 -25.05 -26.83 24.79
N LEU A 370 -26.25 -26.36 24.49
CA LEU A 370 -26.58 -25.78 23.20
C LEU A 370 -26.39 -24.27 23.30
N GLU A 371 -25.37 -23.73 22.62
CA GLU A 371 -25.02 -22.32 22.66
C GLU A 371 -25.21 -21.66 21.30
N ASN A 372 -25.52 -20.36 21.31
CA ASN A 372 -25.61 -19.56 20.09
C ASN A 372 -24.20 -19.06 19.73
N VAL A 373 -23.83 -19.27 18.47
CA VAL A 373 -22.57 -18.81 17.88
C VAL A 373 -22.91 -17.87 16.74
N ALA A 374 -22.44 -16.64 16.82
CA ALA A 374 -22.69 -15.62 15.81
C ALA A 374 -21.46 -15.42 14.92
N VAL A 375 -21.69 -15.31 13.61
CA VAL A 375 -20.65 -15.04 12.63
C VAL A 375 -21.00 -13.76 11.88
N ILE A 376 -20.13 -12.76 11.98
CA ILE A 376 -20.24 -11.51 11.21
C ILE A 376 -19.57 -11.72 9.86
N GLY A 377 -20.39 -11.76 8.81
CA GLY A 377 -19.98 -12.01 7.45
C GLY A 377 -19.28 -10.84 6.78
N LYS A 378 -19.02 -10.97 5.48
CA LYS A 378 -18.34 -9.91 4.72
C LYS A 378 -19.27 -8.73 4.43
N PRO A 379 -18.79 -7.49 4.59
CA PRO A 379 -19.61 -6.32 4.35
C PRO A 379 -19.99 -6.16 2.88
N VAL A 380 -21.21 -5.66 2.69
CA VAL A 380 -21.84 -5.34 1.42
C VAL A 380 -21.95 -3.82 1.30
N CYS A 381 -21.66 -3.26 0.13
CA CYS A 381 -21.68 -1.83 -0.09
C CYS A 381 -22.95 -1.43 -0.84
N THR A 382 -23.72 -0.48 -0.30
CA THR A 382 -25.03 -0.06 -0.84
C THR A 382 -24.97 1.24 -1.62
N ASN A 383 -24.00 2.11 -1.33
CA ASN A 383 -23.85 3.39 -2.02
C ASN A 383 -22.89 3.30 -3.21
N LEU A 384 -22.89 4.37 -4.03
CA LEU A 384 -21.86 4.57 -5.04
C LEU A 384 -20.62 5.23 -4.42
N CYS A 385 -19.58 4.43 -4.21
CA CYS A 385 -18.32 4.93 -3.67
C CYS A 385 -17.69 6.00 -4.57
N ASN A 386 -17.05 7.00 -3.96
CA ASN A 386 -16.21 7.95 -4.67
C ASN A 386 -14.98 7.30 -5.34
N ASN A 387 -14.34 8.06 -6.23
CA ASN A 387 -13.18 7.59 -6.99
C ASN A 387 -11.98 7.24 -6.10
N ALA A 388 -11.73 8.00 -5.02
CA ALA A 388 -10.62 7.76 -4.09
C ALA A 388 -10.70 6.39 -3.41
N THR A 389 -11.91 5.99 -2.99
CA THR A 389 -12.22 4.69 -2.39
C THR A 389 -12.02 3.55 -3.40
N LEU A 390 -12.54 3.70 -4.63
CA LEU A 390 -12.34 2.71 -5.70
C LEU A 390 -10.87 2.57 -6.08
N LEU A 391 -10.14 3.69 -6.19
CA LEU A 391 -8.71 3.71 -6.50
C LEU A 391 -7.90 2.96 -5.44
N ARG A 392 -8.22 3.16 -4.17
CA ARG A 392 -7.59 2.47 -3.04
C ARG A 392 -7.85 0.97 -3.11
N ARG A 393 -9.09 0.54 -3.37
CA ARG A 393 -9.46 -0.88 -3.52
C ARG A 393 -8.73 -1.53 -4.70
N TYR A 394 -8.70 -0.87 -5.86
CA TYR A 394 -8.00 -1.38 -7.03
C TYR A 394 -6.49 -1.51 -6.80
N THR A 395 -5.87 -0.47 -6.23
CA THR A 395 -4.43 -0.47 -5.93
C THR A 395 -4.06 -1.59 -4.93
N LYS A 396 -4.97 -1.96 -4.02
CA LYS A 396 -4.78 -3.12 -3.13
C LYS A 396 -4.58 -4.43 -3.90
N LEU A 397 -5.32 -4.63 -4.99
CA LEU A 397 -5.21 -5.85 -5.81
C LEU A 397 -3.86 -5.87 -6.55
N LEU A 398 -3.46 -4.73 -7.10
CA LEU A 398 -2.16 -4.60 -7.77
C LEU A 398 -0.98 -4.89 -6.81
N ILE A 399 -1.04 -4.38 -5.58
CA ILE A 399 -0.01 -4.65 -4.56
C ILE A 399 0.01 -6.14 -4.21
N LYS A 400 -1.15 -6.78 -4.02
CA LYS A 400 -1.22 -8.21 -3.72
C LYS A 400 -0.54 -9.06 -4.78
N ASP A 401 -0.82 -8.78 -6.05
CA ASP A 401 -0.16 -9.51 -7.15
C ASP A 401 1.37 -9.33 -7.11
N ASN A 402 1.83 -8.08 -6.97
CA ASN A 402 3.25 -7.76 -6.92
C ASN A 402 3.98 -8.38 -5.73
N LEU A 403 3.31 -8.50 -4.58
CA LEU A 403 3.83 -9.19 -3.40
C LEU A 403 3.87 -10.72 -3.55
N GLY A 404 3.27 -11.28 -4.60
CA GLY A 404 3.30 -12.70 -4.91
C GLY A 404 2.14 -13.52 -4.35
N TYR A 405 1.00 -12.90 -3.99
CA TYR A 405 -0.14 -13.59 -3.36
C TYR A 405 -0.73 -14.73 -4.20
N LEU A 406 -0.57 -14.65 -5.52
CA LEU A 406 -1.18 -15.57 -6.47
C LEU A 406 -0.20 -16.61 -7.01
N LYS A 407 1.10 -16.42 -6.74
CA LYS A 407 2.17 -17.33 -7.18
C LYS A 407 2.44 -18.41 -6.11
N ASP A 408 1.49 -18.66 -5.20
CA ASP A 408 1.68 -19.54 -4.05
C ASP A 408 2.14 -20.94 -4.50
N THR A 409 3.44 -21.14 -4.34
CA THR A 409 4.20 -22.39 -4.26
C THR A 409 3.93 -23.14 -2.95
N LEU A 410 2.81 -22.85 -2.28
CA LEU A 410 2.29 -23.72 -1.22
C LEU A 410 1.47 -24.81 -1.94
N GLU A 411 2.17 -25.63 -2.73
CA GLU A 411 1.65 -26.92 -3.15
C GLU A 411 1.20 -27.62 -1.86
N ASP A 412 -0.01 -28.16 -1.88
CA ASP A 412 -0.45 -29.08 -0.84
C ASP A 412 0.35 -30.37 -1.04
N GLU A 413 1.63 -30.36 -0.68
CA GLU A 413 2.36 -31.58 -0.40
C GLU A 413 1.51 -32.33 0.64
N PRO A 414 0.97 -33.52 0.31
CA PRO A 414 0.17 -34.27 1.25
C PRO A 414 1.03 -34.47 2.50
N VAL A 415 0.48 -34.16 3.66
CA VAL A 415 1.08 -34.50 4.94
C VAL A 415 1.37 -36.00 4.86
N LYS A 416 2.63 -36.38 4.66
CA LYS A 416 3.06 -37.73 4.94
C LYS A 416 2.91 -37.85 6.43
N GLU A 417 1.83 -38.50 6.86
CA GLU A 417 1.75 -39.06 8.19
C GLU A 417 3.00 -39.94 8.33
N GLU A 418 4.02 -39.41 9.01
CA GLU A 418 5.11 -40.25 9.45
C GLU A 418 4.48 -41.28 10.38
N PRO A 419 4.67 -42.59 10.11
CA PRO A 419 4.14 -43.62 10.99
C PRO A 419 4.71 -43.35 12.37
N VAL A 420 3.81 -43.21 13.34
CA VAL A 420 4.15 -43.18 14.75
C VAL A 420 4.94 -44.46 15.02
N GLU A 421 6.26 -44.34 15.18
CA GLU A 421 7.05 -45.42 15.76
C GLU A 421 6.53 -45.58 17.18
N GLU A 422 5.73 -46.63 17.39
CA GLU A 422 5.34 -47.10 18.71
C GLU A 422 6.63 -47.39 19.47
N GLU A 423 6.97 -46.55 20.44
CA GLU A 423 8.04 -46.85 21.38
C GLU A 423 7.73 -48.18 22.09
N PRO A 424 8.67 -49.13 22.14
CA PRO A 424 8.45 -50.39 22.82
C PRO A 424 8.27 -50.14 24.31
N VAL A 425 7.15 -50.61 24.83
CA VAL A 425 6.82 -50.66 26.26
C VAL A 425 7.91 -51.44 27.00
N GLU A 426 8.79 -50.74 27.72
CA GLU A 426 9.71 -51.37 28.67
C GLU A 426 8.96 -51.74 29.96
N GLU A 427 8.96 -53.04 30.26
CA GLU A 427 8.46 -53.60 31.52
C GLU A 427 9.29 -53.13 32.74
N PRO A 428 8.65 -52.98 33.91
CA PRO A 428 9.28 -52.44 35.11
C PRO A 428 10.20 -53.47 35.78
N LYS A 429 11.46 -53.08 36.06
CA LYS A 429 12.32 -53.79 37.00
C LYS A 429 12.49 -53.00 38.30
N GLU A 430 12.28 -53.70 39.39
CA GLU A 430 12.30 -53.26 40.79
C GLU A 430 13.65 -52.67 41.27
N PRO A 431 13.64 -51.90 42.38
CA PRO A 431 14.77 -51.08 42.84
C PRO A 431 15.71 -51.84 43.80
N VAL A 432 16.83 -51.17 44.19
CA VAL A 432 17.66 -51.30 45.43
C VAL A 432 19.19 -51.32 45.10
N PRO A 433 20.11 -50.71 45.88
CA PRO A 433 20.16 -49.38 46.51
C PRO A 433 21.53 -48.65 46.28
N GLU A 434 21.64 -47.38 46.68
CA GLU A 434 22.92 -46.64 46.79
C GLU A 434 23.88 -47.29 47.84
N PRO A 435 25.19 -46.98 47.81
CA PRO A 435 25.65 -45.86 48.65
C PRO A 435 26.88 -45.07 48.16
N SER A 436 26.91 -43.81 48.63
CA SER A 436 28.08 -43.06 49.13
C SER A 436 29.02 -42.28 48.18
N LYS A 437 29.00 -40.95 48.35
CA LYS A 437 30.12 -40.01 48.09
C LYS A 437 31.25 -40.22 49.13
N PRO A 438 32.49 -39.78 48.85
CA PRO A 438 32.94 -38.54 49.50
C PRO A 438 33.78 -37.58 48.62
N ASN A 439 34.07 -36.43 49.25
CA ASN A 439 34.38 -35.08 48.81
C ASN A 439 35.74 -34.78 48.13
N PRO A 440 35.91 -33.54 47.59
CA PRO A 440 37.04 -33.11 46.76
C PRO A 440 38.18 -32.47 47.56
N VAL A 441 39.41 -32.54 47.01
CA VAL A 441 40.58 -31.81 47.51
C VAL A 441 41.03 -30.77 46.47
N SER A 442 40.95 -29.52 46.93
CA SER A 442 41.61 -28.28 46.51
C SER A 442 42.91 -28.40 45.70
N LYS A 443 43.02 -27.58 44.63
CA LYS A 443 44.22 -26.77 44.35
C LYS A 443 43.82 -25.39 43.80
N ASN A 444 44.02 -24.38 44.64
CA ASN A 444 44.05 -22.96 44.30
C ASN A 444 45.27 -22.62 43.44
N VAL A 445 45.05 -21.90 42.33
CA VAL A 445 46.06 -21.03 41.70
C VAL A 445 45.41 -19.65 41.57
N PRO A 446 46.06 -18.56 42.00
CA PRO A 446 45.47 -17.23 41.95
C PRO A 446 45.43 -16.73 40.50
N ARG A 447 44.23 -16.52 39.96
CA ARG A 447 44.02 -15.77 38.72
C ARG A 447 44.27 -14.28 38.96
N SER A 448 44.79 -13.60 37.96
CA SER A 448 45.12 -12.18 38.05
C SER A 448 43.84 -11.34 38.01
N ALA A 449 43.80 -10.24 38.75
CA ALA A 449 42.68 -9.29 38.75
C ALA A 449 42.38 -8.67 37.37
N PHE A 450 43.23 -8.92 36.37
CA PHE A 450 43.03 -8.49 34.99
C PHE A 450 42.15 -9.47 34.20
N ASP A 451 42.16 -10.77 34.57
CA ASP A 451 41.33 -11.80 33.93
C ASP A 451 39.86 -11.69 34.40
N ASP A 452 39.63 -11.31 35.66
CA ASP A 452 38.27 -11.11 36.19
C ASP A 452 37.57 -9.87 35.58
N ILE A 453 38.34 -8.86 35.14
CA ILE A 453 37.79 -7.67 34.47
C ILE A 453 37.49 -7.98 32.98
N LEU A 454 38.29 -8.82 32.33
CA LEU A 454 38.00 -9.27 30.97
C LEU A 454 36.80 -10.22 30.93
N ASP A 455 36.69 -11.14 31.89
CA ASP A 455 35.57 -12.07 31.98
C ASP A 455 34.26 -11.34 32.35
N SER A 456 34.30 -10.28 33.17
CA SER A 456 33.10 -9.47 33.44
C SER A 456 32.62 -8.67 32.22
N MET A 457 33.54 -8.23 31.34
CA MET A 457 33.17 -7.56 30.08
C MET A 457 32.67 -8.53 29.01
N ILE A 458 33.05 -9.80 29.07
CA ILE A 458 32.60 -10.85 28.14
C ILE A 458 31.25 -11.44 28.57
N GLU A 459 30.96 -11.50 29.87
CA GLU A 459 29.63 -11.90 30.37
C GLU A 459 28.55 -10.84 30.11
N GLU A 460 28.86 -9.54 30.14
CA GLU A 460 27.90 -8.47 29.76
C GLU A 460 27.58 -8.43 28.24
N THR A 461 28.33 -9.14 27.40
CA THR A 461 28.10 -9.19 25.94
C THR A 461 27.60 -10.55 25.42
N SER A 462 27.33 -11.51 26.32
CA SER A 462 26.92 -12.87 25.94
C SER A 462 25.68 -13.43 26.65
N GLU A 463 24.75 -12.57 27.07
CA GLU A 463 23.35 -12.99 27.31
C GLU A 463 22.64 -13.30 25.98
N LEU A 464 23.07 -14.35 25.30
CA LEU A 464 22.20 -15.07 24.39
C LEU A 464 21.18 -15.83 25.25
N PRO A 465 19.87 -15.63 25.05
CA PRO A 465 18.87 -16.36 25.82
C PRO A 465 19.10 -17.86 25.56
N LYS A 466 19.36 -18.61 26.63
CA LYS A 466 19.37 -20.08 26.61
C LYS A 466 18.05 -20.53 26.01
N ARG A 467 18.09 -20.93 24.73
CA ARG A 467 16.94 -21.43 24.00
C ARG A 467 16.42 -22.63 24.78
N LYS A 468 15.22 -22.50 25.35
CA LYS A 468 14.42 -23.65 25.76
C LYS A 468 14.41 -24.65 24.58
N PRO A 469 14.45 -25.97 24.85
CA PRO A 469 14.30 -26.96 23.78
C PRO A 469 13.07 -26.59 22.95
N LYS A 470 13.27 -26.41 21.64
CA LYS A 470 12.18 -26.10 20.71
C LYS A 470 11.22 -27.29 20.76
N GLU A 471 10.04 -27.07 21.34
CA GLU A 471 8.90 -27.94 21.06
C GLU A 471 8.79 -28.12 19.54
N PRO A 472 8.52 -29.34 19.05
CA PRO A 472 8.35 -29.57 17.63
C PRO A 472 7.28 -28.60 17.13
N LYS A 473 7.65 -27.70 16.21
CA LYS A 473 6.72 -26.74 15.63
C LYS A 473 5.64 -27.54 14.91
N LYS A 474 4.46 -27.69 15.53
CA LYS A 474 3.27 -28.22 14.85
C LYS A 474 3.11 -27.43 13.56
N GLN A 475 3.15 -28.12 12.42
CA GLN A 475 2.93 -27.48 11.13
C GLN A 475 1.51 -26.91 11.14
N ALA A 476 1.37 -25.66 10.70
CA ALA A 476 0.08 -24.99 10.68
C ALA A 476 -0.91 -25.75 9.78
N ARG A 477 -2.11 -26.04 10.31
CA ARG A 477 -3.14 -26.84 9.61
C ARG A 477 -3.68 -26.12 8.37
N THR A 478 -3.68 -24.79 8.38
CA THR A 478 -4.32 -23.99 7.31
C THR A 478 -3.46 -22.83 6.82
N LYS A 479 -3.89 -22.18 5.72
CA LYS A 479 -3.29 -20.93 5.21
C LYS A 479 -3.83 -19.68 5.94
N LYS A 480 -4.82 -19.84 6.84
CA LYS A 480 -5.47 -18.77 7.58
C LYS A 480 -4.94 -18.73 9.01
N MET A 481 -4.95 -17.54 9.59
CA MET A 481 -4.66 -17.33 10.99
C MET A 481 -5.96 -17.08 11.75
N TYR A 482 -6.08 -17.66 12.93
CA TYR A 482 -7.20 -17.47 13.85
C TYR A 482 -6.66 -16.97 15.18
N SER A 483 -7.28 -15.92 15.71
CA SER A 483 -6.84 -15.30 16.96
C SER A 483 -8.02 -14.75 17.74
N ILE A 484 -7.96 -14.82 19.07
CA ILE A 484 -8.92 -14.16 19.94
C ILE A 484 -8.47 -12.73 20.18
N VAL A 485 -9.35 -11.77 19.93
CA VAL A 485 -9.13 -10.36 20.19
C VAL A 485 -10.16 -9.88 21.20
N SER A 486 -9.71 -9.13 22.21
CA SER A 486 -10.59 -8.48 23.16
C SER A 486 -10.65 -6.97 22.97
N PHE A 487 -11.85 -6.45 23.19
CA PHE A 487 -12.20 -5.03 23.10
C PHE A 487 -12.45 -4.38 24.47
N ARG A 488 -12.21 -5.11 25.57
CA ARG A 488 -12.24 -4.57 26.94
C ARG A 488 -11.04 -5.05 27.75
N GLU A 489 -10.70 -4.32 28.81
CA GLU A 489 -9.55 -4.64 29.66
C GLU A 489 -9.79 -5.90 30.52
N ASP A 490 -11.03 -6.09 30.97
CA ASP A 490 -11.51 -7.26 31.72
C ASP A 490 -11.69 -8.52 30.85
N GLN A 491 -11.45 -8.38 29.54
CA GLN A 491 -11.63 -9.43 28.55
C GLN A 491 -13.06 -9.98 28.43
N SER A 492 -14.09 -9.24 28.85
CA SER A 492 -15.49 -9.69 28.77
C SER A 492 -16.04 -9.74 27.34
N SER A 493 -15.64 -8.80 26.48
CA SER A 493 -16.05 -8.76 25.08
C SER A 493 -14.91 -9.27 24.18
N GLN A 494 -15.03 -10.51 23.71
CA GLN A 494 -14.04 -11.21 22.88
C GLN A 494 -14.64 -11.65 21.54
N ILE A 495 -13.81 -11.72 20.51
CA ILE A 495 -14.18 -12.22 19.20
C ILE A 495 -13.05 -13.05 18.59
N ILE A 496 -13.42 -14.14 17.91
CA ILE A 496 -12.49 -14.92 17.09
C ILE A 496 -12.32 -14.18 15.75
N VAL A 497 -11.08 -13.82 15.45
CA VAL A 497 -10.71 -13.13 14.22
C VAL A 497 -10.03 -14.09 13.27
N ARG A 498 -10.67 -14.34 12.13
CA ARG A 498 -10.05 -15.06 11.01
C ARG A 498 -9.35 -14.09 10.08
N SER A 499 -8.10 -14.36 9.76
CA SER A 499 -7.31 -13.48 8.90
C SER A 499 -6.47 -14.25 7.89
N ASN A 500 -6.13 -13.57 6.78
CA ASN A 500 -5.13 -14.08 5.87
C ASN A 500 -3.74 -13.73 6.39
N ASN A 501 -2.84 -14.69 6.29
CA ASN A 501 -1.41 -14.42 6.39
C ASN A 501 -0.91 -13.68 5.16
N ASP A 502 -0.36 -12.48 5.41
CA ASP A 502 0.18 -11.67 4.32
C ASP A 502 1.51 -12.27 3.86
N GLY A 503 2.45 -12.49 4.78
CA GLY A 503 3.61 -13.35 4.58
C GLY A 503 4.75 -13.02 5.55
N MET A 504 5.99 -13.35 5.17
CA MET A 504 7.20 -13.13 5.95
C MET A 504 8.30 -12.48 5.10
N GLU A 505 9.19 -11.75 5.77
CA GLU A 505 10.44 -11.24 5.23
C GLU A 505 11.59 -11.72 6.12
N GLY A 506 12.36 -12.71 5.65
CA GLY A 506 13.28 -13.42 6.54
C GLY A 506 12.47 -14.14 7.61
N ASP A 507 12.84 -13.99 8.88
CA ASP A 507 12.14 -14.62 10.01
C ASP A 507 10.96 -13.79 10.56
N GLN A 508 10.70 -12.60 10.00
CA GLN A 508 9.67 -11.68 10.51
C GLN A 508 8.35 -11.88 9.78
N SER A 509 7.26 -12.13 10.52
CA SER A 509 5.91 -12.08 9.97
C SER A 509 5.53 -10.63 9.66
N ILE A 510 4.95 -10.43 8.49
CA ILE A 510 4.64 -9.12 7.91
C ILE A 510 3.13 -9.01 7.72
N SER A 511 2.57 -7.88 8.15
CA SER A 511 1.29 -7.35 7.65
C SER A 511 1.54 -6.07 6.86
N TRP A 512 0.59 -5.65 6.03
CA TRP A 512 0.76 -4.41 5.27
C TRP A 512 -0.54 -3.66 5.00
N SER A 513 -0.40 -2.37 4.73
CA SER A 513 -1.44 -1.49 4.22
C SER A 513 -0.83 -0.42 3.30
N HIS A 514 -1.68 0.35 2.63
CA HIS A 514 -1.24 1.37 1.68
C HIS A 514 -2.06 2.65 1.77
N LYS A 515 -1.41 3.78 1.51
CA LYS A 515 -1.99 5.11 1.33
C LYS A 515 -1.71 5.61 -0.09
N MET A 516 -2.70 6.25 -0.69
CA MET A 516 -2.55 6.90 -1.99
C MET A 516 -1.97 8.30 -1.79
N GLU A 517 -0.93 8.65 -2.53
CA GLU A 517 -0.38 10.00 -2.62
C GLU A 517 -0.95 10.69 -3.85
N TYR A 518 -1.79 11.70 -3.64
CA TYR A 518 -2.45 12.45 -4.71
C TYR A 518 -1.61 13.63 -5.21
N VAL A 519 -0.73 14.15 -4.36
CA VAL A 519 0.15 15.29 -4.68
C VAL A 519 1.63 14.94 -4.36
N PRO A 520 2.18 13.82 -4.86
CA PRO A 520 3.49 13.34 -4.40
C PRO A 520 4.69 14.24 -4.77
N HIS A 521 4.49 15.21 -5.66
CA HIS A 521 5.53 16.13 -6.11
C HIS A 521 5.79 17.30 -5.15
N ILE A 522 4.93 17.53 -4.15
CA ILE A 522 5.15 18.52 -3.08
C ILE A 522 5.69 17.88 -1.79
N GLY A 523 5.42 16.60 -1.58
CA GLY A 523 5.73 15.93 -0.32
C GLY A 523 4.84 14.70 -0.11
N ALA A 524 5.07 13.98 0.98
CA ALA A 524 4.12 12.99 1.46
C ALA A 524 2.94 13.69 2.13
N GLU A 525 1.70 13.26 1.88
CA GLU A 525 0.54 13.81 2.58
C GLU A 525 0.45 13.28 4.02
N GLN A 526 0.04 14.11 4.98
CA GLN A 526 -0.21 13.63 6.34
C GLN A 526 -1.31 12.55 6.36
N MET A 527 -1.14 11.53 7.20
CA MET A 527 -2.20 10.53 7.40
C MET A 527 -3.34 11.15 8.21
N ARG A 528 -4.58 10.93 7.77
CA ARG A 528 -5.76 11.26 8.58
C ARG A 528 -5.94 10.24 9.70
N ALA A 529 -6.70 10.61 10.72
CA ALA A 529 -7.06 9.72 11.83
C ALA A 529 -7.61 8.37 11.33
N GLU A 530 -8.60 8.37 10.43
CA GLU A 530 -9.19 7.12 9.90
C GLU A 530 -8.22 6.27 9.05
N GLU A 531 -7.27 6.89 8.35
CA GLU A 531 -6.22 6.16 7.62
C GLU A 531 -5.22 5.51 8.59
N TRP A 532 -4.87 6.21 9.66
CA TRP A 532 -4.02 5.69 10.72
C TRP A 532 -4.74 4.59 11.52
N LEU A 533 -6.03 4.75 11.84
CA LEU A 533 -6.84 3.72 12.48
C LEU A 533 -6.93 2.46 11.62
N TRP A 534 -7.08 2.60 10.30
CA TRP A 534 -7.06 1.46 9.38
C TRP A 534 -5.75 0.67 9.48
N MET A 535 -4.61 1.38 9.53
CA MET A 535 -3.29 0.80 9.70
C MET A 535 -3.17 0.09 11.06
N PHE A 536 -3.57 0.76 12.14
CA PHE A 536 -3.59 0.22 13.50
C PHE A 536 -4.46 -1.06 13.60
N ALA A 537 -5.70 -1.00 13.13
CA ALA A 537 -6.62 -2.14 13.11
C ALA A 537 -6.10 -3.28 12.22
N THR A 538 -5.37 -2.97 11.15
CA THR A 538 -4.69 -4.01 10.36
C THR A 538 -3.62 -4.72 11.19
N ASN A 539 -2.82 -3.99 11.96
CA ASN A 539 -1.78 -4.54 12.80
C ASN A 539 -2.36 -5.38 13.95
N VAL A 540 -3.47 -4.95 14.57
CA VAL A 540 -4.16 -5.70 15.64
C VAL A 540 -4.83 -6.98 15.11
N PHE A 541 -5.64 -6.88 14.05
CA PHE A 541 -6.43 -8.01 13.55
C PHE A 541 -5.65 -8.95 12.63
N LYS A 542 -4.39 -8.61 12.34
CA LYS A 542 -3.40 -9.47 11.69
C LYS A 542 -2.10 -9.35 12.47
N PRO A 543 -2.02 -9.92 13.69
CA PRO A 543 -0.85 -9.79 14.54
C PRO A 543 0.39 -10.30 13.78
N ALA A 544 1.22 -9.35 13.38
CA ALA A 544 2.46 -9.58 12.67
C ALA A 544 3.58 -8.91 13.45
N SER A 545 4.80 -9.45 13.34
CA SER A 545 5.96 -8.85 14.00
C SER A 545 6.25 -7.45 13.48
N GLN A 546 5.87 -7.17 12.22
CA GLN A 546 6.07 -5.88 11.59
C GLN A 546 4.91 -5.55 10.64
N HIS A 547 4.55 -4.27 10.59
CA HIS A 547 3.60 -3.71 9.64
C HIS A 547 4.32 -2.82 8.61
N LEU A 548 4.04 -3.04 7.32
CA LEU A 548 4.50 -2.21 6.22
C LEU A 548 3.41 -1.24 5.78
N GLN A 549 3.65 0.05 5.95
CA GLN A 549 2.79 1.10 5.40
C GLN A 549 3.42 1.62 4.11
N MET A 550 2.81 1.27 2.97
CA MET A 550 3.26 1.71 1.65
C MET A 550 2.58 3.04 1.26
N ARG A 551 3.33 3.96 0.66
CA ARG A 551 2.78 5.18 0.03
C ARG A 551 2.91 5.04 -1.49
N VAL A 552 1.81 5.18 -2.20
CA VAL A 552 1.71 4.83 -3.62
C VAL A 552 1.20 6.01 -4.45
N HIS A 553 1.87 6.31 -5.55
CA HIS A 553 1.46 7.37 -6.46
C HIS A 553 0.05 7.10 -7.02
N TYR A 554 -0.87 8.07 -6.90
CA TYR A 554 -2.26 7.89 -7.30
C TYR A 554 -2.45 7.48 -8.76
N GLN A 555 -1.72 8.12 -9.68
CA GLN A 555 -1.76 7.85 -11.13
C GLN A 555 -0.74 6.80 -11.59
N GLU A 556 0.57 7.04 -11.39
CA GLU A 556 1.62 6.14 -11.91
C GLU A 556 1.68 4.77 -11.21
N LYS A 557 1.08 4.63 -10.03
CA LYS A 557 1.14 3.43 -9.18
C LYS A 557 2.55 3.03 -8.75
N ASP A 558 3.48 3.97 -8.77
CA ASP A 558 4.82 3.79 -8.21
C ASP A 558 4.77 3.77 -6.69
N CYS A 559 5.47 2.83 -6.07
CA CYS A 559 5.72 2.80 -4.63
C CYS A 559 6.77 3.86 -4.28
N LEU A 560 6.33 4.88 -3.55
CA LEU A 560 7.12 6.09 -3.27
C LEU A 560 7.87 6.00 -1.95
N GLN A 561 7.36 5.19 -1.02
CA GLN A 561 7.91 5.00 0.32
C GLN A 561 7.31 3.74 0.96
N ILE A 562 8.10 3.07 1.80
CA ILE A 562 7.64 1.97 2.67
C ILE A 562 8.08 2.31 4.10
N LYS A 563 7.12 2.65 4.97
CA LYS A 563 7.36 2.82 6.41
C LYS A 563 7.24 1.46 7.09
N ARG A 564 8.19 1.14 7.96
CA ARG A 564 8.15 -0.05 8.80
C ARG A 564 7.73 0.35 10.21
N ILE A 565 6.74 -0.34 10.75
CA ILE A 565 6.19 -0.12 12.09
C ILE A 565 6.24 -1.47 12.80
N GLY A 566 6.59 -1.50 14.09
CA GLY A 566 6.56 -2.74 14.85
C GLY A 566 5.13 -3.23 15.12
N GLY A 567 5.00 -4.08 16.13
CA GLY A 567 3.72 -4.68 16.50
C GLY A 567 2.66 -3.65 16.95
N PRO A 568 1.44 -4.12 17.28
CA PRO A 568 0.30 -3.27 17.62
C PRO A 568 0.58 -2.27 18.76
N VAL A 569 1.37 -2.69 19.74
CA VAL A 569 1.77 -1.86 20.89
C VAL A 569 2.59 -0.65 20.43
N GLU A 570 3.64 -0.86 19.64
CA GLU A 570 4.45 0.25 19.12
C GLU A 570 3.64 1.17 18.22
N CYS A 571 2.75 0.59 17.41
CA CYS A 571 1.82 1.35 16.58
C CYS A 571 0.93 2.26 17.45
N TYR A 572 0.32 1.74 18.51
CA TYR A 572 -0.49 2.52 19.46
C TYR A 572 0.31 3.67 20.09
N HIS A 573 1.54 3.41 20.54
CA HIS A 573 2.38 4.44 21.16
C HIS A 573 2.82 5.54 20.18
N SER A 574 2.85 5.24 18.87
CA SER A 574 3.14 6.23 17.83
C SER A 574 1.99 7.20 17.54
N GLY A 575 0.77 6.90 17.99
CA GLY A 575 -0.39 7.78 17.87
C GLY A 575 -0.35 8.91 18.92
N ASP A 576 -0.90 10.06 18.53
CA ASP A 576 -1.15 11.17 19.45
C ASP A 576 -2.30 10.85 20.43
N VAL A 577 -2.64 11.80 21.30
CA VAL A 577 -3.69 11.61 22.29
C VAL A 577 -5.07 11.43 21.62
N ASP A 578 -5.36 12.21 20.59
CA ASP A 578 -6.65 12.16 19.89
C ASP A 578 -6.87 10.82 19.18
N MET A 579 -5.83 10.28 18.53
CA MET A 579 -5.84 8.94 17.93
C MET A 579 -6.08 7.83 18.95
N LYS A 580 -5.51 7.96 20.15
CA LYS A 580 -5.69 6.98 21.23
C LYS A 580 -7.10 7.04 21.82
N CYS A 581 -7.64 8.24 22.03
CA CYS A 581 -9.05 8.43 22.43
C CYS A 581 -10.00 7.80 21.40
N LEU A 582 -9.74 8.04 20.11
CA LEU A 582 -10.52 7.48 19.01
C LEU A 582 -10.45 5.94 18.98
N ILE A 583 -9.30 5.33 19.25
CA ILE A 583 -9.21 3.87 19.42
C ILE A 583 -10.07 3.38 20.58
N GLY A 584 -10.02 4.04 21.74
CA GLY A 584 -10.82 3.68 22.90
C GLY A 584 -12.31 3.68 22.60
N GLU A 585 -12.78 4.76 21.96
CA GLU A 585 -14.16 4.91 21.49
C GLU A 585 -14.58 3.79 20.52
N ARG A 586 -13.78 3.52 19.49
CA ARG A 586 -14.06 2.43 18.52
C ARG A 586 -14.02 1.06 19.19
N SER A 587 -13.21 0.88 20.22
CA SER A 587 -13.16 -0.37 20.99
C SER A 587 -14.44 -0.58 21.78
N THR A 588 -14.92 0.46 22.48
CA THR A 588 -16.18 0.42 23.24
C THR A 588 -17.38 0.15 22.32
N ARG A 589 -17.42 0.77 21.14
CA ARG A 589 -18.48 0.52 20.13
C ARG A 589 -18.55 -0.95 19.74
N ILE A 590 -17.40 -1.54 19.38
CA ILE A 590 -17.36 -2.95 19.01
C ILE A 590 -17.66 -3.85 20.22
N ALA A 591 -17.20 -3.52 21.42
CA ALA A 591 -17.50 -4.28 22.63
C ALA A 591 -19.02 -4.34 22.89
N ASN A 592 -19.71 -3.20 22.80
CA ASN A 592 -21.16 -3.14 22.99
C ASN A 592 -21.91 -3.90 21.89
N LEU A 593 -21.42 -3.83 20.64
CA LEU A 593 -21.97 -4.61 19.54
C LEU A 593 -21.78 -6.12 19.74
N ILE A 594 -20.62 -6.55 20.25
CA ILE A 594 -20.34 -7.95 20.59
C ILE A 594 -21.32 -8.42 21.68
N ASP A 595 -21.51 -7.62 22.73
CA ASP A 595 -22.42 -7.95 23.83
C ASP A 595 -23.87 -8.11 23.33
N GLU A 596 -24.32 -7.24 22.42
CA GLU A 596 -25.67 -7.28 21.86
C GLU A 596 -25.87 -8.44 20.88
N ILE A 597 -24.92 -8.69 19.98
CA ILE A 597 -24.94 -9.85 19.08
C ILE A 597 -24.96 -11.16 19.88
N GLY A 598 -24.26 -11.19 21.02
CA GLY A 598 -24.20 -12.36 21.90
C GLY A 598 -25.55 -12.75 22.53
N ARG A 599 -26.54 -11.86 22.51
CA ARG A 599 -27.90 -12.10 23.03
C ARG A 599 -28.90 -12.55 21.96
N LEU A 600 -28.52 -12.51 20.69
CA LEU A 600 -29.41 -12.85 19.59
C LEU A 600 -29.80 -14.34 19.61
N HIS A 601 -31.02 -14.62 19.16
CA HIS A 601 -31.50 -15.97 18.92
C HIS A 601 -30.90 -16.53 17.63
N SER A 602 -31.04 -17.85 17.42
CA SER A 602 -30.61 -18.45 16.16
C SER A 602 -31.43 -17.89 14.99
N GLY A 603 -30.74 -17.48 13.93
CA GLY A 603 -31.35 -16.84 12.78
C GLY A 603 -30.33 -16.03 11.99
N ASP A 604 -30.79 -15.40 10.91
CA ASP A 604 -30.00 -14.48 10.12
C ASP A 604 -30.42 -13.04 10.38
N TYR A 605 -29.43 -12.15 10.41
CA TYR A 605 -29.58 -10.73 10.73
C TYR A 605 -28.73 -9.88 9.78
N LEU A 606 -29.00 -8.59 9.77
CA LEU A 606 -28.27 -7.59 9.01
C LEU A 606 -27.97 -6.40 9.91
N LEU A 607 -26.70 -6.05 10.02
CA LEU A 607 -26.28 -4.83 10.71
C LEU A 607 -26.31 -3.67 9.71
N GLN A 608 -26.97 -2.58 10.09
CA GLN A 608 -27.05 -1.35 9.31
C GLN A 608 -26.75 -0.14 10.19
N GLU A 609 -25.80 0.68 9.77
CA GLU A 609 -25.51 1.95 10.43
C GLU A 609 -26.48 3.04 9.95
N VAL A 610 -27.26 3.62 10.87
CA VAL A 610 -28.18 4.74 10.63
C VAL A 610 -27.97 5.75 11.75
N ASP A 611 -27.71 7.01 11.41
CA ASP A 611 -27.58 8.12 12.37
C ASP A 611 -26.75 7.77 13.62
N GLU A 612 -25.55 7.22 13.39
CA GLU A 612 -24.62 6.83 14.45
C GLU A 612 -25.15 5.73 15.39
N THR A 613 -26.00 4.84 14.86
CA THR A 613 -26.53 3.68 15.57
C THR A 613 -26.43 2.45 14.66
N MET A 614 -25.94 1.30 15.13
CA MET A 614 -26.20 0.03 14.43
C MET A 614 -27.60 -0.36 14.79
N LEU A 615 -28.38 -0.58 13.76
CA LEU A 615 -29.60 -1.37 13.83
C LEU A 615 -29.25 -2.82 13.55
N ILE A 616 -29.85 -3.73 14.31
CA ILE A 616 -29.80 -5.18 14.08
C ILE A 616 -31.14 -5.59 13.49
N LEU A 617 -31.16 -5.83 12.18
CA LEU A 617 -32.37 -6.14 11.43
C LEU A 617 -32.52 -7.66 11.25
N PRO A 618 -33.60 -8.30 11.72
CA PRO A 618 -33.79 -9.73 11.58
C PRO A 618 -34.18 -10.11 10.15
N GLN A 619 -33.89 -11.34 9.75
CA GLN A 619 -34.47 -11.94 8.56
C GLN A 619 -35.99 -11.95 8.68
N TYR A 620 -36.65 -11.56 7.60
CA TYR A 620 -38.10 -11.53 7.54
C TYR A 620 -38.64 -12.91 7.11
N HIS A 621 -39.57 -13.47 7.91
CA HIS A 621 -40.10 -14.83 7.74
C HIS A 621 -41.63 -14.89 7.51
N GLY A 622 -42.34 -13.76 7.44
CA GLY A 622 -43.81 -13.70 7.52
C GLY A 622 -44.58 -13.36 6.24
N ASP A 623 -45.90 -13.59 6.30
CA ASP A 623 -46.93 -13.43 5.25
C ASP A 623 -47.62 -12.05 5.28
N ASP A 624 -47.14 -11.09 6.07
CA ASP A 624 -47.75 -9.77 6.18
C ASP A 624 -47.40 -8.88 4.98
N ASP A 625 -48.43 -8.55 4.21
CA ASP A 625 -48.39 -7.79 2.95
C ASP A 625 -48.03 -6.30 3.10
N ASP A 626 -47.35 -5.87 4.18
CA ASP A 626 -46.87 -4.48 4.25
C ASP A 626 -45.48 -4.34 3.60
N PRO A 627 -45.39 -3.96 2.31
CA PRO A 627 -44.11 -3.77 1.63
C PRO A 627 -43.28 -2.64 2.25
N GLU A 628 -43.87 -1.74 3.03
CA GLU A 628 -43.12 -0.66 3.68
C GLU A 628 -42.29 -1.15 4.87
N SER A 629 -42.69 -2.25 5.52
CA SER A 629 -41.97 -2.84 6.66
C SER A 629 -40.74 -3.68 6.27
N VAL A 630 -40.58 -3.98 4.99
CA VAL A 630 -39.57 -4.93 4.50
C VAL A 630 -38.46 -4.22 3.73
N LEU A 631 -37.20 -4.57 4.04
CA LEU A 631 -36.03 -4.23 3.26
C LEU A 631 -35.76 -5.35 2.24
N LEU A 632 -36.02 -5.07 0.98
CA LEU A 632 -35.76 -6.00 -0.12
C LEU A 632 -34.31 -5.90 -0.57
N ARG A 633 -33.67 -7.06 -0.79
CA ARG A 633 -32.28 -7.11 -1.30
C ARG A 633 -32.08 -6.33 -2.60
N GLU A 634 -33.07 -6.38 -3.49
CA GLU A 634 -33.00 -5.71 -4.80
C GLU A 634 -32.96 -4.19 -4.71
N THR A 635 -33.50 -3.60 -3.64
CA THR A 635 -33.49 -2.14 -3.43
C THR A 635 -32.16 -1.64 -2.87
N LEU A 636 -31.28 -2.54 -2.43
CA LEU A 636 -29.94 -2.23 -1.91
C LEU A 636 -28.93 -1.91 -3.02
N GLN A 637 -29.25 -2.22 -4.28
CA GLN A 637 -28.41 -1.83 -5.40
C GLN A 637 -28.62 -0.35 -5.73
N PRO A 638 -27.55 0.47 -5.78
CA PRO A 638 -27.70 1.85 -6.16
C PRO A 638 -28.20 1.94 -7.60
N THR A 639 -29.18 2.81 -7.85
CA THR A 639 -29.77 2.98 -9.18
C THR A 639 -28.71 3.43 -10.20
N PHE A 640 -28.87 3.05 -11.47
CA PHE A 640 -27.91 3.37 -12.53
C PHE A 640 -27.66 4.89 -12.70
N GLY A 641 -28.64 5.72 -12.30
CA GLY A 641 -28.57 7.18 -12.30
C GLY A 641 -28.04 7.82 -11.01
N ALA A 642 -27.75 7.04 -9.95
CA ALA A 642 -27.22 7.58 -8.72
C ALA A 642 -25.86 8.27 -8.97
N ILE A 643 -25.63 9.38 -8.27
CA ILE A 643 -24.39 10.14 -8.36
C ILE A 643 -23.54 9.74 -7.15
N PRO A 644 -22.27 9.34 -7.33
CA PRO A 644 -21.37 9.10 -6.21
C PRO A 644 -21.28 10.31 -5.30
N ASN A 645 -20.98 10.09 -4.02
CA ASN A 645 -20.75 11.19 -3.08
C ASN A 645 -19.71 12.16 -3.65
N LYS A 646 -20.06 13.45 -3.61
CA LYS A 646 -19.19 14.49 -4.15
C LYS A 646 -17.89 14.47 -3.36
N ILE A 647 -16.78 14.37 -4.08
CA ILE A 647 -15.46 14.56 -3.47
C ILE A 647 -15.39 16.02 -2.99
N PRO A 648 -15.02 16.27 -1.73
CA PRO A 648 -14.84 17.61 -1.20
C PRO A 648 -13.86 18.45 -2.04
N PRO A 649 -13.87 19.78 -1.91
CA PRO A 649 -12.86 20.62 -2.53
C PRO A 649 -11.45 20.25 -2.06
N PHE A 650 -10.43 20.66 -2.82
CA PHE A 650 -9.04 20.29 -2.56
C PHE A 650 -8.58 20.62 -1.13
N HIS A 651 -8.96 21.79 -0.60
CA HIS A 651 -8.56 22.22 0.75
C HIS A 651 -9.16 21.35 1.87
N GLU A 652 -10.29 20.68 1.62
CA GLU A 652 -10.87 19.70 2.53
C GLU A 652 -10.32 18.29 2.31
N CYS A 653 -9.75 18.00 1.14
CA CYS A 653 -9.15 16.70 0.80
C CYS A 653 -7.68 16.58 1.22
N PHE A 654 -6.89 17.64 1.05
CA PHE A 654 -5.47 17.63 1.31
C PHE A 654 -5.14 17.95 2.77
N ASN A 655 -4.55 16.99 3.49
CA ASN A 655 -4.26 17.12 4.93
C ASN A 655 -2.89 17.76 5.23
N GLY A 656 -2.29 18.49 4.28
CA GLY A 656 -0.95 19.06 4.43
C GLY A 656 0.18 18.07 4.17
N VAL A 657 1.41 18.58 4.17
CA VAL A 657 2.64 17.79 3.98
C VAL A 657 3.12 17.22 5.32
N ASP A 658 3.46 15.94 5.34
CA ASP A 658 4.17 15.27 6.43
C ASP A 658 5.67 15.62 6.34
N ILE A 659 6.07 16.61 7.13
CA ILE A 659 7.42 17.17 7.12
C ILE A 659 8.49 16.18 7.61
N HIS A 660 8.08 15.15 8.37
CA HIS A 660 8.97 14.12 8.92
C HIS A 660 8.91 12.80 8.15
N LEU A 661 8.37 12.82 6.92
CA LEU A 661 8.34 11.65 6.05
C LEU A 661 8.92 11.95 4.67
N ASN A 662 10.04 11.29 4.38
CA ASN A 662 10.70 11.37 3.09
C ASN A 662 10.07 10.39 2.08
N LEU A 663 9.45 10.91 1.03
CA LEU A 663 9.29 10.15 -0.22
C LEU A 663 10.65 9.94 -0.89
N VAL A 664 10.80 8.89 -1.71
CA VAL A 664 12.09 8.52 -2.31
C VAL A 664 12.77 9.67 -3.07
N TRP A 665 12.00 10.54 -3.73
CA TRP A 665 12.58 11.65 -4.48
C TRP A 665 13.24 12.71 -3.58
N HIS A 666 12.80 12.87 -2.32
CA HIS A 666 13.50 13.73 -1.35
C HIS A 666 14.88 13.19 -1.03
N LEU A 667 15.04 11.86 -1.00
CA LEU A 667 16.34 11.19 -0.79
C LEU A 667 17.26 11.42 -2.00
N VAL A 668 16.71 11.27 -3.21
CA VAL A 668 17.47 11.43 -4.46
C VAL A 668 17.94 12.87 -4.63
N LEU A 669 17.08 13.86 -4.37
CA LEU A 669 17.39 15.27 -4.57
C LEU A 669 18.00 15.93 -3.33
N GLY A 670 17.98 15.28 -2.17
CA GLY A 670 18.35 15.88 -0.90
C GLY A 670 17.55 17.15 -0.61
N ARG A 671 16.22 17.13 -0.83
CA ARG A 671 15.33 18.27 -0.58
C ARG A 671 14.43 17.99 0.62
N ILE A 672 14.33 18.95 1.54
CA ILE A 672 13.44 18.88 2.70
C ILE A 672 11.97 18.80 2.24
N PRO A 673 11.16 17.88 2.78
CA PRO A 673 9.73 17.84 2.50
C PRO A 673 9.01 19.16 2.86
N GLY A 674 8.13 19.64 1.97
CA GLY A 674 7.34 20.85 2.21
C GLY A 674 8.15 22.16 2.29
N SER A 675 9.37 22.19 1.73
CA SER A 675 10.23 23.38 1.70
C SER A 675 10.37 23.98 0.29
N LEU A 676 10.76 25.25 0.21
CA LEU A 676 11.24 25.92 -0.98
C LEU A 676 12.56 25.29 -1.49
N PRO A 677 12.96 25.54 -2.74
CA PRO A 677 14.26 25.10 -3.24
C PRO A 677 15.42 25.72 -2.42
N PRO A 678 16.56 25.03 -2.22
CA PRO A 678 17.71 25.55 -1.47
C PRO A 678 18.19 26.94 -1.94
N ASN A 679 18.73 27.76 -1.05
CA ASN A 679 19.24 29.10 -1.39
C ASN A 679 20.39 29.13 -2.42
N ASP A 680 21.10 28.02 -2.60
CA ASP A 680 22.17 27.82 -3.57
C ASP A 680 21.70 27.11 -4.85
N TYR A 681 20.39 26.85 -5.00
CA TYR A 681 19.82 26.08 -6.12
C TYR A 681 20.22 26.61 -7.50
N PHE A 682 20.23 27.94 -7.69
CA PHE A 682 20.62 28.56 -8.96
C PHE A 682 22.14 28.71 -9.15
N LYS A 683 22.94 28.60 -8.08
CA LYS A 683 24.41 28.69 -8.17
C LYS A 683 24.96 27.41 -8.81
N ASN A 684 24.50 26.26 -8.32
CA ASN A 684 24.95 24.94 -8.80
C ASN A 684 24.49 24.60 -10.24
N ARG A 685 23.49 25.31 -10.78
CA ARG A 685 23.03 25.10 -12.17
C ARG A 685 23.96 25.73 -13.21
N ARG A 686 24.67 26.81 -12.85
CA ARG A 686 25.58 27.49 -13.78
C ARG A 686 26.87 26.73 -14.01
N ASP A 687 27.32 25.93 -13.04
CA ASP A 687 28.58 25.18 -13.15
C ASP A 687 28.44 23.93 -14.04
N ASN A 688 27.25 23.32 -14.08
CA ASN A 688 26.99 22.16 -14.96
C ASN A 688 26.69 22.53 -16.43
N ASP A 689 26.24 23.75 -16.69
CA ASP A 689 26.06 24.26 -18.06
C ASP A 689 27.35 24.91 -18.62
N GLY A 690 28.43 24.92 -17.82
CA GLY A 690 29.72 25.56 -18.12
C GLY A 690 30.68 24.76 -18.99
N GLU A 691 30.54 23.43 -19.05
CA GLU A 691 31.33 22.59 -19.97
C GLU A 691 30.67 22.54 -21.36
N LYS A 692 30.73 23.66 -22.08
CA LYS A 692 30.53 23.62 -23.54
C LYS A 692 31.64 22.76 -24.13
N PRO A 693 31.35 21.67 -24.86
CA PRO A 693 32.37 20.91 -25.55
C PRO A 693 33.10 21.86 -26.50
N GLN A 694 34.42 21.90 -26.34
CA GLN A 694 35.35 22.70 -27.11
C GLN A 694 35.09 22.43 -28.60
N ARG A 695 34.38 23.35 -29.26
CA ARG A 695 34.13 23.30 -30.71
C ARG A 695 35.50 23.32 -31.39
N GLN A 696 35.95 22.16 -31.86
CA GLN A 696 37.07 22.09 -32.79
C GLN A 696 36.71 22.97 -33.98
N GLN A 697 37.54 23.99 -34.17
CA GLN A 697 37.54 24.84 -35.34
C GLN A 697 37.72 23.95 -36.57
N TRP A 698 36.66 23.83 -37.36
CA TRP A 698 36.80 23.37 -38.74
C TRP A 698 36.74 24.61 -39.64
N THR A 699 37.92 24.95 -40.14
CA THR A 699 38.18 26.04 -41.07
C THR A 699 37.80 25.63 -42.48
N GLY A 700 37.05 26.51 -43.16
CA GLY A 700 37.09 26.64 -44.62
C GLY A 700 36.05 25.85 -45.42
N ARG A 701 35.07 26.56 -45.99
CA ARG A 701 35.18 27.06 -47.37
C ARG A 701 34.05 28.04 -47.71
N ARG A 702 34.46 29.21 -48.22
CA ARG A 702 33.62 30.29 -48.75
C ARG A 702 32.91 29.83 -50.02
N GLY A 703 31.64 30.22 -50.19
CA GLY A 703 30.90 29.98 -51.42
C GLY A 703 29.63 30.82 -51.58
N ARG A 704 29.82 32.07 -52.03
CA ARG A 704 28.92 32.94 -52.81
C ARG A 704 27.50 33.29 -52.30
N LYS A 705 27.35 34.59 -52.02
CA LYS A 705 26.16 35.42 -52.21
C LYS A 705 25.49 35.19 -53.58
N ARG A 706 24.15 35.17 -53.60
CA ARG A 706 23.34 35.89 -54.61
C ARG A 706 22.09 36.44 -53.93
N ASN A 707 21.98 37.77 -53.98
CA ASN A 707 20.72 38.50 -53.79
C ASN A 707 19.80 38.23 -54.99
N PHE A 708 18.50 38.18 -54.75
CA PHE A 708 17.52 38.66 -55.72
C PHE A 708 16.32 39.24 -54.98
N ASN A 709 16.01 40.49 -55.32
CA ASN A 709 14.96 41.34 -54.76
C ASN A 709 13.65 41.16 -55.52
N ASP A 710 12.56 41.50 -54.82
CA ASP A 710 11.35 42.20 -55.25
C ASP A 710 10.53 41.71 -56.45
N SER A 711 9.23 41.50 -56.21
CA SER A 711 8.13 42.38 -56.69
C SER A 711 6.85 41.64 -57.08
N GLN A 712 5.71 42.22 -56.65
CA GLN A 712 4.34 42.10 -57.20
C GLN A 712 3.61 40.77 -56.94
N GLY A 713 2.33 40.72 -56.57
CA GLY A 713 1.25 41.71 -56.55
C GLY A 713 -0.07 40.98 -56.86
N SER A 714 -1.20 41.58 -56.44
CA SER A 714 -2.61 41.19 -56.67
C SER A 714 -3.14 39.99 -55.86
N GLU A 715 -4.13 40.09 -54.97
CA GLU A 715 -5.48 40.70 -54.95
C GLU A 715 -6.62 39.74 -55.30
N SER A 716 -7.69 39.91 -54.51
CA SER A 716 -9.08 39.44 -54.63
C SER A 716 -9.39 38.03 -54.09
N SER A 717 -10.52 37.74 -53.46
CA SER A 717 -11.60 38.51 -52.80
C SER A 717 -12.63 37.47 -52.31
N GLN A 718 -13.57 37.92 -51.45
CA GLN A 718 -14.85 37.29 -51.03
C GLN A 718 -14.77 36.39 -49.78
N GLY A 719 -15.56 36.58 -48.73
CA GLY A 719 -16.62 37.55 -48.47
C GLY A 719 -17.55 37.07 -47.33
N TYR A 720 -18.15 38.04 -46.65
CA TYR A 720 -19.44 37.99 -45.90
C TYR A 720 -19.48 37.28 -44.52
N THR A 721 -19.47 38.03 -43.39
CA THR A 721 -20.57 38.72 -42.63
C THR A 721 -21.32 37.76 -41.67
N ASN A 722 -21.69 38.07 -40.42
CA ASN A 722 -22.35 39.23 -39.79
C ASN A 722 -22.11 39.18 -38.25
N SER A 723 -21.71 40.24 -37.54
CA SER A 723 -22.53 41.26 -36.83
C SER A 723 -23.53 40.69 -35.80
N CYS A 724 -23.61 41.13 -34.54
CA CYS A 724 -23.93 42.51 -34.13
C CYS A 724 -23.35 42.91 -32.74
N ALA A 725 -22.87 44.16 -32.68
CA ALA A 725 -22.75 45.02 -31.48
C ALA A 725 -24.13 45.70 -31.22
N PRO A 726 -24.34 46.78 -30.40
CA PRO A 726 -23.44 47.86 -29.89
C PRO A 726 -23.62 48.12 -28.38
N GLY A 727 -23.03 49.09 -27.66
CA GLY A 727 -22.17 50.27 -27.89
C GLY A 727 -22.22 51.09 -26.57
N SER A 728 -21.09 51.34 -25.90
CA SER A 728 -20.33 52.61 -25.84
C SER A 728 -21.00 53.82 -25.17
N SER A 729 -20.33 54.38 -24.14
CA SER A 729 -20.10 55.84 -24.04
C SER A 729 -19.00 56.16 -23.02
N LYS A 730 -18.06 57.01 -23.44
CA LYS A 730 -17.05 57.72 -22.63
C LYS A 730 -17.65 59.03 -22.08
N GLN A 731 -17.23 59.46 -20.89
CA GLN A 731 -16.95 60.88 -20.56
C GLN A 731 -16.38 61.01 -19.12
N GLU A 732 -15.28 61.76 -18.99
CA GLU A 732 -14.81 62.51 -17.79
C GLU A 732 -15.06 64.02 -18.09
N PRO A 733 -14.79 65.02 -17.20
CA PRO A 733 -14.53 65.08 -15.74
C PRO A 733 -15.37 66.19 -15.01
N ILE A 734 -15.07 66.48 -13.72
CA ILE A 734 -15.08 67.78 -12.99
C ILE A 734 -15.75 67.74 -11.57
N ASP A 735 -14.86 67.92 -10.57
CA ASP A 735 -14.84 68.76 -9.35
C ASP A 735 -15.82 68.71 -8.16
N ASP A 736 -15.15 68.83 -7.00
CA ASP A 736 -15.43 69.53 -5.73
C ASP A 736 -16.06 68.84 -4.48
N ASP A 737 -15.17 68.75 -3.47
CA ASP A 737 -15.28 69.09 -2.04
C ASP A 737 -16.19 68.30 -1.09
N LEU A 738 -15.58 67.79 0.00
CA LEU A 738 -15.67 68.43 1.34
C LEU A 738 -14.84 67.66 2.42
N PHE A 739 -13.89 68.39 3.03
CA PHE A 739 -13.24 68.27 4.37
C PHE A 739 -12.41 66.98 4.69
N GLY A 740 -11.11 67.02 5.06
CA GLY A 740 -10.45 67.98 5.95
C GLY A 740 -10.06 67.26 7.28
N PRO A 741 -8.78 67.19 7.69
CA PRO A 741 -8.25 66.39 8.80
C PRO A 741 -8.06 67.18 10.11
N GLY A 742 -7.72 66.50 11.23
CA GLY A 742 -7.33 67.16 12.48
C GLY A 742 -6.48 66.28 13.42
N ASP A 743 -5.22 66.68 13.58
CA ASP A 743 -4.26 66.31 14.63
C ASP A 743 -4.64 66.89 16.02
N LEU A 744 -4.15 66.26 17.10
CA LEU A 744 -3.74 66.84 18.42
C LEU A 744 -3.21 65.67 19.31
N MET A 745 -1.90 65.43 19.49
CA MET A 745 -0.86 66.08 20.35
C MET A 745 -0.99 65.87 21.88
N ILE A 746 0.12 65.33 22.45
CA ILE A 746 0.77 65.53 23.79
C ILE A 746 0.33 64.57 24.93
N ASP A 747 1.16 63.59 25.35
CA ASP A 747 2.32 63.58 26.32
C ASP A 747 1.84 63.64 27.80
N THR A 748 2.25 62.79 28.76
CA THR A 748 3.60 62.70 29.38
C THR A 748 3.74 61.50 30.35
N GLY A 749 4.93 60.87 30.39
CA GLY A 749 5.70 60.41 31.58
C GLY A 749 5.13 59.26 32.47
N GLU A 750 5.89 58.39 33.14
CA GLU A 750 7.30 58.31 33.54
C GLU A 750 7.68 56.83 33.84
N ASP A 751 8.94 56.45 33.57
CA ASP A 751 9.71 55.33 34.16
C ASP A 751 10.44 55.86 35.44
N PRO A 752 11.19 55.11 36.31
CA PRO A 752 11.67 53.71 36.22
C PRO A 752 11.75 52.91 37.58
N SER A 753 12.25 51.66 37.48
CA SER A 753 13.32 51.07 38.33
C SER A 753 13.03 49.91 39.32
N SER A 754 13.89 48.89 39.20
CA SER A 754 14.34 47.92 40.22
C SER A 754 13.30 46.89 40.70
N SER A 755 13.58 45.64 41.09
CA SER A 755 14.80 44.91 41.46
C SER A 755 14.48 43.40 41.42
N GLU A 756 15.55 42.61 41.50
CA GLU A 756 15.68 41.16 41.36
C GLU A 756 15.13 40.34 42.58
N PRO A 757 15.32 39.00 42.69
CA PRO A 757 14.29 37.99 43.00
C PRO A 757 14.26 37.53 44.48
N PRO A 758 13.51 36.46 44.84
CA PRO A 758 14.25 35.36 45.47
C PRO A 758 13.77 33.92 45.19
N VAL A 759 14.78 33.06 45.21
CA VAL A 759 14.77 31.61 45.45
C VAL A 759 14.35 31.29 46.90
N LYS A 760 13.54 30.22 47.12
CA LYS A 760 13.73 29.18 48.17
C LYS A 760 12.60 28.14 48.21
N LYS A 761 12.95 26.86 48.01
CA LYS A 761 12.32 25.68 48.67
C LYS A 761 12.76 25.65 50.16
N PRO A 762 12.35 24.74 51.08
CA PRO A 762 11.40 23.61 51.00
C PRO A 762 10.45 23.46 52.24
N ASN A 763 9.63 22.38 52.21
CA ASN A 763 9.27 21.50 53.34
C ASN A 763 8.05 21.82 54.25
N ILE A 764 7.03 20.94 54.24
CA ILE A 764 6.58 20.07 55.37
C ILE A 764 5.13 19.58 55.17
N GLN A 765 4.93 18.31 55.53
CA GLN A 765 3.72 17.47 55.57
C GLN A 765 2.56 18.07 56.38
N LEU A 766 1.30 17.67 56.09
CA LEU A 766 0.42 17.02 57.08
C LEU A 766 -0.89 16.46 56.48
N ASN A 767 -1.24 15.26 56.95
CA ASN A 767 -2.50 14.52 56.83
C ASN A 767 -3.79 15.35 56.96
N GLN A 768 -4.85 15.02 56.21
CA GLN A 768 -6.24 15.00 56.74
C GLN A 768 -7.13 13.92 56.07
N LYS A 769 -7.85 13.18 56.93
CA LYS A 769 -8.93 12.21 56.67
C LYS A 769 -10.29 12.90 56.41
N PRO A 770 -11.27 12.21 55.83
CA PRO A 770 -12.58 12.78 55.46
C PRO A 770 -13.59 12.77 56.61
N LYS A 771 -14.52 13.73 56.60
CA LYS A 771 -15.71 13.80 57.47
C LYS A 771 -16.99 13.62 56.64
N HIS A 772 -17.83 12.68 57.06
CA HIS A 772 -19.27 12.62 56.77
C HIS A 772 -19.99 13.86 57.34
N PRO A 773 -21.24 14.10 56.89
CA PRO A 773 -22.31 13.99 57.88
C PRO A 773 -23.56 13.25 57.37
N ALA A 774 -24.19 12.55 58.30
CA ALA A 774 -25.55 12.05 58.22
C ALA A 774 -26.47 12.98 59.01
N THR A 775 -27.70 13.18 58.52
CA THR A 775 -28.89 13.36 59.37
C THR A 775 -30.17 13.15 58.55
N THR A 776 -30.95 12.16 58.97
CA THR A 776 -32.36 11.85 58.66
C THR A 776 -33.30 12.91 59.24
N PRO A 777 -34.59 13.00 58.83
CA PRO A 777 -35.63 12.17 59.48
C PRO A 777 -36.80 11.66 58.57
N THR A 778 -37.16 10.40 58.82
CA THR A 778 -38.50 9.84 59.17
C THR A 778 -39.77 10.07 58.31
N LEU A 779 -40.26 8.94 57.76
CA LEU A 779 -41.62 8.41 57.51
C LEU A 779 -42.85 9.33 57.28
N GLN A 780 -43.61 9.01 56.23
CA GLN A 780 -45.07 8.74 56.27
C GLN A 780 -45.57 8.04 54.97
N ASP A 781 -45.95 6.76 55.13
CA ASP A 781 -47.15 6.00 54.72
C ASP A 781 -47.83 6.04 53.32
N ALA A 782 -48.39 4.84 53.04
CA ALA A 782 -49.50 4.43 52.17
C ALA A 782 -49.15 4.05 50.71
N GLU A 783 -49.03 2.76 50.38
CA GLU A 783 -50.04 1.69 50.22
C GLU A 783 -50.75 1.68 48.87
N GLU A 784 -50.85 0.45 48.39
CA GLU A 784 -51.34 -0.05 47.11
C GLU A 784 -52.85 0.21 46.92
N ASP A 785 -53.28 0.38 45.67
CA ASP A 785 -54.59 -0.09 45.21
C ASP A 785 -54.63 -0.10 43.67
N GLU A 786 -54.58 -1.30 43.10
CA GLU A 786 -55.31 -1.71 41.89
C GLU A 786 -56.69 -2.26 42.35
N PRO A 787 -57.69 -2.58 41.50
CA PRO A 787 -57.84 -2.37 40.04
C PRO A 787 -59.29 -1.92 39.64
N GLU A 788 -59.53 -1.95 38.31
CA GLU A 788 -60.78 -2.16 37.55
C GLU A 788 -61.21 -1.01 36.61
N ALA A 789 -60.87 -1.18 35.32
CA ALA A 789 -61.81 -1.13 34.18
C ALA A 789 -61.11 -1.64 32.90
#